data_AF-A0A9E7KWY4-F1
#
_entry.id   AF-A0A9E7KWY4-F1
#
_cell.length_a   1.000
_cell.length_b   1.000
_cell.length_c   1.000
_cell.angle_alpha   90.00
_cell.angle_beta   90.00
_cell.angle_gamma   90.00
#
_symmetry.space_group_name_H-M   'P 1'
#
loop_
_entity.id
_entity.type
_entity.pdbx_description
1 polymer ?
#
loop_
_entity_poly.entity_id
_entity_poly.type
_entity_poly.pdbx_seq_one_letter_code
_entity_poly.pdbx_strand_id
1 'polypeptide(L)'
;MATAPFFSLPHSIKHLSDSGALSSVPPHYACRDPDAPSDVDPTLEGQIPTIDLSVLTEGDPARRSEMVRQLGLACEEWGFFVVVNHGVPETVREAMFAAAQGFFDLEEEEKAEHSGKHVMDPIRYGTSFNTKVEDVGYWRDYLKMVVHPAFHSPAKPLGFGEVLGQYAACTRVVGMELLRGIWESLELDEGYMNNALGLDACFQVCTVNLYPPCPQPELATGLPPHSDHGLLTLLRQNGVDGLQVKHGSKWVHVKPPPNSFLVNTGDHMEIVTNGRYKSVLHRAVINGRSTRMSIATVVAPSPDTVVEPVAQLVSSERPAMYRGVRYREYLEHQQGNKLWENIVQNIQSFVLVYNSNNQSIHLYILICSMTEQNSKSFTVPSHSHRSSIYFITTFATLLVLVLLQIQVLTSSVSTCSLSWPFFDRALHRDESSIHTELGRARSMLRDSVTFLPLKDLRFAKEPMSGHTWFMSSMNDTFEGDETRHLYFPSEASKGRLLCLSAPDTSDGTKNSYALAWPEALPHDATLFPGLTFVSDTYYDYGNLWHGTSAILPFVSWHQRKECAVPDRWVLFHWGEPRTSMGAWVHNLTRAAIGEVRIEDLRGHGGAGPACFEKAAVFRHNEGAMKKQRRREVYDMMRCRARASCGVARAIMDPKAIRMTLLLRLGSRSFKNESTVIRIFETECAKVDGCVVKVAWGNNMTFCDQVKLMSETDILVSPHGCQLTNLFLMDKNSSVMEFYPKGWQELAGVGQYIYRWMANWAGMQHKGSWRDPHGEECPHTDKLACFLFYKDAQIGHDEIHFAEWAAKVLGEVKEMKSSSGSRHTDVAGSSNPCPCDR
;
A
#
# COMPACT_ATOMS: atom_id res chain seq x y z
N MET A 1 9.23 12.73 -56.04
CA MET A 1 10.03 13.63 -55.18
C MET A 1 9.97 13.09 -53.77
N ALA A 2 11.17 12.78 -53.25
CA ALA A 2 11.57 12.51 -51.87
C ALA A 2 10.57 11.84 -50.91
N THR A 3 10.81 10.55 -50.68
CA THR A 3 10.65 9.90 -49.39
C THR A 3 11.26 10.76 -48.27
N ALA A 4 10.44 11.17 -47.29
CA ALA A 4 10.97 11.79 -46.08
C ALA A 4 11.83 10.75 -45.31
N PRO A 5 13.04 11.12 -44.88
CA PRO A 5 13.99 10.17 -44.34
C PRO A 5 13.58 9.73 -42.93
N PHE A 6 13.98 8.50 -42.59
CA PHE A 6 14.07 7.97 -41.24
C PHE A 6 14.54 9.05 -40.26
N PHE A 7 13.83 9.26 -39.14
CA PHE A 7 14.32 10.04 -38.01
C PHE A 7 15.66 9.44 -37.56
N SER A 8 16.73 10.12 -37.93
CA SER A 8 18.09 9.90 -37.43
C SER A 8 18.15 10.41 -35.99
N LEU A 9 18.97 9.73 -35.17
CA LEU A 9 19.32 9.93 -33.74
C LEU A 9 18.53 11.00 -32.95
N PRO A 10 17.98 10.68 -31.76
CA PRO A 10 17.34 11.70 -30.92
C PRO A 10 18.38 12.76 -30.53
N HIS A 11 18.28 13.96 -31.14
CA HIS A 11 19.17 15.08 -30.84
C HIS A 11 19.04 15.50 -29.37
N SER A 12 20.17 15.79 -28.71
CA SER A 12 20.20 16.31 -27.34
C SER A 12 19.47 17.65 -27.21
N ILE A 13 18.98 17.97 -26.00
CA ILE A 13 18.34 19.27 -25.73
C ILE A 13 19.36 20.40 -25.91
N LYS A 14 20.63 20.16 -25.55
CA LYS A 14 21.73 21.10 -25.78
C LYS A 14 21.89 21.40 -27.26
N HIS A 15 21.96 20.38 -28.11
CA HIS A 15 22.07 20.58 -29.56
C HIS A 15 20.88 21.36 -30.12
N LEU A 16 19.66 21.04 -29.66
CA LEU A 16 18.45 21.76 -30.03
C LEU A 16 18.51 23.23 -29.64
N SER A 17 18.95 23.55 -28.42
CA SER A 17 19.10 24.92 -27.93
C SER A 17 20.21 25.68 -28.66
N ASP A 18 21.39 25.08 -28.84
CA ASP A 18 22.57 25.68 -29.47
C ASP A 18 22.39 25.93 -30.97
N SER A 19 21.53 25.17 -31.65
CA SER A 19 21.24 25.32 -33.08
C SER A 19 20.63 26.68 -33.45
N GLY A 20 20.05 27.39 -32.47
CA GLY A 20 19.34 28.66 -32.67
C GLY A 20 18.08 28.56 -33.56
N ALA A 21 17.69 27.34 -33.97
CA ALA A 21 16.58 27.10 -34.89
C ALA A 21 15.20 27.10 -34.20
N LEU A 22 15.16 27.08 -32.87
CA LEU A 22 13.93 27.01 -32.08
C LEU A 22 13.47 28.39 -31.64
N SER A 23 12.37 28.87 -32.24
CA SER A 23 11.62 30.05 -31.77
C SER A 23 10.51 29.68 -30.77
N SER A 24 10.20 28.39 -30.64
CA SER A 24 9.21 27.85 -29.71
C SER A 24 9.63 26.45 -29.21
N VAL A 25 9.10 26.04 -28.06
CA VAL A 25 9.32 24.69 -27.52
C VAL A 25 8.57 23.67 -28.40
N PRO A 26 9.24 22.60 -28.89
CA PRO A 26 8.58 21.54 -29.63
C PRO A 26 7.44 20.88 -28.83
N PRO A 27 6.34 20.46 -29.48
CA PRO A 27 5.17 19.90 -28.79
C PRO A 27 5.47 18.72 -27.87
N HIS A 28 6.48 17.91 -28.18
CA HIS A 28 6.87 16.75 -27.38
C HIS A 28 7.64 17.11 -26.10
N TYR A 29 8.08 18.37 -25.94
CA TYR A 29 8.65 18.91 -24.71
C TYR A 29 7.72 19.92 -24.03
N ALA A 30 6.52 20.14 -24.60
CA ALA A 30 5.54 21.07 -24.07
C ALA A 30 4.81 20.43 -22.87
N CYS A 31 5.41 20.55 -21.69
CA CYS A 31 4.84 20.11 -20.42
C CYS A 31 4.48 21.34 -19.59
N ARG A 32 3.18 21.65 -19.50
CA ARG A 32 2.71 22.73 -18.64
C ARG A 32 2.53 22.18 -17.23
N ASP A 33 3.43 22.53 -16.32
CA ASP A 33 3.25 22.25 -14.90
C ASP A 33 2.03 23.08 -14.40
N PRO A 34 0.94 22.44 -13.94
CA PRO A 34 -0.25 23.13 -13.46
C PRO A 34 0.04 24.10 -12.30
N ASP A 35 1.15 23.90 -11.58
CA ASP A 35 1.55 24.61 -10.37
C ASP A 35 2.69 25.63 -10.63
N ALA A 36 2.91 26.05 -11.89
CA ALA A 36 4.17 26.68 -12.30
C ALA A 36 4.47 28.11 -11.78
N PRO A 37 3.53 29.06 -11.55
CA PRO A 37 3.94 30.39 -11.07
C PRO A 37 3.32 30.89 -9.75
N SER A 38 2.22 30.33 -9.22
CA SER A 38 1.47 30.98 -8.13
C SER A 38 1.86 30.60 -6.69
N ASP A 39 2.66 29.54 -6.49
CA ASP A 39 2.90 28.93 -5.16
C ASP A 39 4.35 29.00 -4.65
N VAL A 40 5.19 29.83 -5.27
CA VAL A 40 6.56 30.05 -4.79
C VAL A 40 6.56 31.07 -3.67
N ASP A 41 7.04 30.69 -2.49
CA ASP A 41 7.13 31.59 -1.34
C ASP A 41 8.55 32.18 -1.19
N PRO A 42 8.76 33.46 -1.54
CA PRO A 42 10.06 34.09 -1.39
C PRO A 42 10.44 34.33 0.09
N THR A 43 9.49 34.26 1.03
CA THR A 43 9.77 34.49 2.46
C THR A 43 10.46 33.30 3.14
N LEU A 44 10.34 32.11 2.54
CA LEU A 44 10.99 30.88 2.99
C LEU A 44 12.38 30.68 2.35
N GLU A 45 12.75 31.55 1.39
CA GLU A 45 14.06 31.53 0.77
C GLU A 45 15.16 31.86 1.81
N GLY A 46 16.15 30.97 1.95
CA GLY A 46 17.22 31.10 2.94
C GLY A 46 16.90 30.52 4.34
N GLN A 47 15.76 29.85 4.52
CA GLN A 47 15.42 29.17 5.78
C GLN A 47 15.88 27.70 5.85
N ILE A 48 16.44 27.17 4.76
CA ILE A 48 16.98 25.81 4.74
C ILE A 48 18.15 25.71 5.75
N PRO A 49 18.11 24.76 6.70
CA PRO A 49 19.13 24.64 7.74
C PRO A 49 20.53 24.45 7.15
N THR A 50 21.53 25.04 7.81
CA THR A 50 22.94 24.85 7.43
C THR A 50 23.65 24.01 8.48
N ILE A 51 24.29 22.94 8.02
CA ILE A 51 25.07 21.98 8.81
C ILE A 51 26.55 22.19 8.50
N ASP A 52 27.33 22.45 9.54
CA ASP A 52 28.79 22.55 9.44
C ASP A 52 29.41 21.17 9.66
N LEU A 53 29.92 20.56 8.59
CA LEU A 53 30.48 19.21 8.67
C LEU A 53 31.74 19.16 9.55
N SER A 54 32.54 20.22 9.58
CA SER A 54 33.74 20.27 10.42
C SER A 54 33.40 20.21 11.91
N VAL A 55 32.24 20.74 12.32
CA VAL A 55 31.76 20.61 13.70
C VAL A 55 31.30 19.20 14.01
N LEU A 56 30.75 18.47 13.03
CA LEU A 56 30.48 17.05 13.19
C LEU A 56 31.80 16.30 13.38
N THR A 57 32.76 16.42 12.45
CA THR A 57 33.96 15.57 12.45
C THR A 57 35.01 15.95 13.51
N GLU A 58 35.18 17.24 13.78
CA GLU A 58 36.29 17.78 14.59
C GLU A 58 35.82 18.62 15.80
N GLY A 59 34.51 18.78 15.99
CA GLY A 59 33.96 19.54 17.10
C GLY A 59 34.22 18.88 18.46
N ASP A 60 34.33 19.69 19.51
CA ASP A 60 34.28 19.17 20.88
C ASP A 60 32.93 18.47 21.14
N PRO A 61 32.84 17.55 22.13
CA PRO A 61 31.66 16.74 22.34
C PRO A 61 30.35 17.54 22.50
N ALA A 62 30.40 18.73 23.12
CA ALA A 62 29.21 19.54 23.33
C ALA A 62 28.74 20.18 22.01
N ARG A 63 29.68 20.74 21.23
CA ARG A 63 29.37 21.31 19.90
C ARG A 63 28.94 20.25 18.90
N ARG A 64 29.56 19.07 18.92
CA ARG A 64 29.14 17.94 18.08
C ARG A 64 27.74 17.50 18.42
N SER A 65 27.42 17.29 19.70
CA SER A 65 26.08 16.85 20.14
C SER A 65 24.98 17.83 19.70
N GLU A 66 25.23 19.14 19.84
CA GLU A 66 24.29 20.15 19.33
C GLU A 66 24.17 20.11 17.80
N MET A 67 25.27 19.93 17.07
CA MET A 67 25.22 19.82 15.61
C MET A 67 24.50 18.56 15.13
N VAL A 68 24.68 17.42 15.81
CA VAL A 68 23.94 16.17 15.56
C VAL A 68 22.43 16.39 15.77
N ARG A 69 22.05 17.12 16.83
CA ARG A 69 20.65 17.49 17.07
C ARG A 69 20.08 18.37 15.97
N GLN A 70 20.84 19.37 15.50
CA GLN A 70 20.44 20.25 14.40
C GLN A 70 20.31 19.49 13.06
N LEU A 71 21.22 18.55 12.79
CA LEU A 71 21.15 17.65 11.65
C LEU A 71 19.87 16.81 11.69
N GLY A 72 19.56 16.21 12.85
CA GLY A 72 18.33 15.45 13.04
C GLY A 72 17.07 16.28 12.80
N LEU A 73 17.02 17.52 13.30
CA LEU A 73 15.93 18.45 13.03
C LEU A 73 15.82 18.82 11.55
N ALA A 74 16.94 19.05 10.88
CA ALA A 74 16.94 19.35 9.46
C ALA A 74 16.41 18.17 8.62
N CYS A 75 16.76 16.94 8.98
CA CYS A 75 16.21 15.74 8.34
C CYS A 75 14.71 15.53 8.62
N GLU A 76 14.24 15.86 9.83
CA GLU A 76 12.86 15.65 10.25
C GLU A 76 11.90 16.74 9.73
N GLU A 77 12.31 18.01 9.77
CA GLU A 77 11.46 19.15 9.39
C GLU A 77 11.55 19.48 7.90
N TRP A 78 12.76 19.47 7.35
CA TRP A 78 13.00 19.92 5.97
C TRP A 78 13.25 18.77 5.00
N GLY A 79 13.88 17.69 5.45
CA GLY A 79 14.46 16.67 4.55
C GLY A 79 15.53 17.22 3.61
N PHE A 80 15.94 18.48 3.80
CA PHE A 80 16.89 19.24 3.00
C PHE A 80 17.73 20.12 3.93
N PHE A 81 19.02 20.21 3.66
CA PHE A 81 19.94 21.09 4.39
C PHE A 81 21.16 21.45 3.53
N VAL A 82 21.75 22.59 3.83
CA VAL A 82 23.02 23.02 3.24
C VAL A 82 24.16 22.48 4.08
N VAL A 83 25.18 21.92 3.46
CA VAL A 83 26.41 21.49 4.12
C VAL A 83 27.55 22.40 3.73
N VAL A 84 28.19 23.00 4.73
CA VAL A 84 29.38 23.86 4.59
C VAL A 84 30.58 23.21 5.28
N ASN A 85 31.79 23.73 5.00
CA ASN A 85 33.04 23.21 5.56
C ASN A 85 33.19 21.69 5.37
N HIS A 86 32.71 21.19 4.24
CA HIS A 86 32.61 19.77 3.91
C HIS A 86 33.94 19.09 3.52
N GLY A 87 35.07 19.81 3.57
CA GLY A 87 36.40 19.26 3.27
C GLY A 87 36.70 18.97 1.78
N VAL A 88 35.69 18.87 0.90
CA VAL A 88 35.92 18.67 -0.55
C VAL A 88 36.64 19.87 -1.20
N PRO A 89 37.85 19.69 -1.76
CA PRO A 89 38.63 20.79 -2.34
C PRO A 89 37.90 21.50 -3.49
N GLU A 90 37.99 22.83 -3.54
CA GLU A 90 37.40 23.63 -4.60
C GLU A 90 37.91 23.22 -5.98
N THR A 91 39.21 22.95 -6.10
CA THR A 91 39.85 22.49 -7.34
C THR A 91 39.19 21.23 -7.91
N VAL A 92 38.87 20.25 -7.06
CA VAL A 92 38.20 19.00 -7.47
C VAL A 92 36.76 19.29 -7.91
N ARG A 93 36.04 20.15 -7.17
CA ARG A 93 34.65 20.49 -7.50
C ARG A 93 34.54 21.26 -8.81
N GLU A 94 35.42 22.22 -9.06
CA GLU A 94 35.47 22.99 -10.32
C GLU A 94 35.93 22.12 -11.49
N ALA A 95 36.95 21.28 -11.28
CA ALA A 95 37.40 20.34 -12.30
C ALA A 95 36.27 19.39 -12.73
N MET A 96 35.42 18.94 -11.80
CA MET A 96 34.29 18.07 -12.14
C MET A 96 33.26 18.79 -13.02
N PHE A 97 32.96 20.07 -12.79
CA PHE A 97 32.10 20.85 -13.69
C PHE A 97 32.74 21.06 -15.06
N ALA A 98 34.04 21.35 -15.12
CA ALA A 98 34.76 21.50 -16.38
C ALA A 98 34.77 20.19 -17.18
N ALA A 99 34.99 19.05 -16.52
CA ALA A 99 34.95 17.72 -17.14
C ALA A 99 33.54 17.38 -17.63
N ALA A 100 32.51 17.66 -16.82
CA ALA A 100 31.10 17.53 -17.20
C ALA A 100 30.75 18.37 -18.43
N GLN A 101 31.15 19.64 -18.45
CA GLN A 101 30.97 20.52 -19.61
C GLN A 101 31.65 19.94 -20.85
N GLY A 102 32.91 19.51 -20.71
CA GLY A 102 33.65 18.87 -21.80
C GLY A 102 32.98 17.60 -22.34
N PHE A 103 32.27 16.83 -21.51
CA PHE A 103 31.46 15.70 -21.97
C PHE A 103 30.24 16.14 -22.80
N PHE A 104 29.49 17.15 -22.35
CA PHE A 104 28.31 17.63 -23.09
C PHE A 104 28.67 18.39 -24.38
N ASP A 105 29.90 18.87 -24.49
CA ASP A 105 30.45 19.50 -25.70
C ASP A 105 31.04 18.50 -26.71
N LEU A 106 31.07 17.20 -26.38
CA LEU A 106 31.38 16.15 -27.37
C LEU A 106 30.32 16.08 -28.47
N GLU A 107 30.71 15.51 -29.61
CA GLU A 107 29.81 15.22 -30.72
C GLU A 107 28.69 14.27 -30.29
N GLU A 108 27.51 14.38 -30.91
CA GLU A 108 26.34 13.58 -30.52
C GLU A 108 26.59 12.08 -30.65
N GLU A 109 27.34 11.63 -31.66
CA GLU A 109 27.70 10.23 -31.86
C GLU A 109 28.53 9.68 -30.68
N GLU A 110 29.46 10.48 -30.15
CA GLU A 110 30.32 10.08 -29.04
C GLU A 110 29.52 9.99 -27.73
N LYS A 111 28.58 10.91 -27.51
CA LYS A 111 27.68 10.85 -26.35
C LYS A 111 26.70 9.68 -26.47
N ALA A 112 26.22 9.39 -27.68
CA ALA A 112 25.26 8.34 -27.95
C ALA A 112 25.79 6.92 -27.64
N GLU A 113 27.11 6.71 -27.62
CA GLU A 113 27.74 5.46 -27.14
C GLU A 113 27.29 5.09 -25.72
N HIS A 114 26.91 6.08 -24.92
CA HIS A 114 26.48 5.92 -23.54
C HIS A 114 24.96 5.91 -23.37
N SER A 115 24.14 5.84 -24.42
CA SER A 115 22.67 6.01 -24.32
C SER A 115 21.95 5.05 -23.35
N GLY A 116 22.60 3.93 -22.96
CA GLY A 116 22.03 2.92 -22.08
C GLY A 116 20.84 2.18 -22.68
N LYS A 117 20.62 0.93 -22.27
CA LYS A 117 19.49 0.08 -22.67
C LYS A 117 18.65 -0.34 -21.46
N HIS A 118 19.28 -0.52 -20.31
CA HIS A 118 18.65 -0.96 -19.07
C HIS A 118 18.85 0.05 -17.94
N VAL A 119 17.93 0.08 -16.98
CA VAL A 119 17.96 1.03 -15.83
C VAL A 119 19.26 0.92 -15.03
N MET A 120 19.74 -0.31 -14.87
CA MET A 120 20.95 -0.65 -14.11
C MET A 120 22.24 -0.58 -14.93
N ASP A 121 22.22 -0.09 -16.17
CA ASP A 121 23.46 0.06 -16.94
C ASP A 121 24.42 1.02 -16.22
N PRO A 122 25.73 0.67 -16.12
CA PRO A 122 26.65 1.42 -15.28
C PRO A 122 26.90 2.87 -15.72
N ILE A 123 26.76 3.15 -17.01
CA ILE A 123 26.86 4.50 -17.59
C ILE A 123 25.65 4.69 -18.49
N ARG A 124 24.95 5.81 -18.32
CA ARG A 124 23.76 6.17 -19.09
C ARG A 124 23.73 7.65 -19.43
N TYR A 125 23.53 7.95 -20.69
CA TYR A 125 23.32 9.28 -21.24
C TYR A 125 21.93 9.37 -21.87
N GLY A 126 21.28 10.52 -21.79
CA GLY A 126 20.00 10.74 -22.46
C GLY A 126 19.36 12.07 -22.13
N THR A 127 18.17 12.30 -22.71
CA THR A 127 17.44 13.57 -22.64
C THR A 127 16.17 13.52 -21.77
N SER A 128 15.86 12.34 -21.19
CA SER A 128 14.61 12.06 -20.46
C SER A 128 14.79 10.84 -19.53
N PHE A 129 13.98 10.70 -18.48
CA PHE A 129 14.10 9.61 -17.50
C PHE A 129 13.89 8.23 -18.16
N ASN A 130 12.88 8.10 -19.02
CA ASN A 130 12.63 6.98 -19.92
C ASN A 130 11.71 7.39 -21.10
N THR A 131 12.32 7.70 -22.25
CA THR A 131 11.60 8.13 -23.48
C THR A 131 10.62 7.09 -24.06
N LYS A 132 10.65 5.83 -23.60
CA LYS A 132 9.69 4.78 -24.01
C LYS A 132 8.41 4.78 -23.17
N VAL A 133 8.46 5.43 -22.01
CA VAL A 133 7.44 5.39 -20.96
C VAL A 133 6.92 6.80 -20.68
N GLU A 134 7.60 7.86 -21.09
CA GLU A 134 7.10 9.24 -20.94
C GLU A 134 6.19 9.65 -22.09
N ASP A 135 5.09 10.37 -21.77
CA ASP A 135 4.20 10.97 -22.77
C ASP A 135 4.69 12.36 -23.25
N VAL A 136 5.61 12.99 -22.48
CA VAL A 136 6.25 14.29 -22.78
C VAL A 136 7.71 14.23 -22.30
N GLY A 137 8.66 14.66 -23.10
CA GLY A 137 10.07 14.71 -22.72
C GLY A 137 10.41 15.90 -21.82
N TYR A 138 11.55 15.83 -21.13
CA TYR A 138 12.02 16.91 -20.25
C TYR A 138 13.10 17.77 -20.90
N TRP A 139 13.19 19.04 -20.53
CA TRP A 139 14.20 19.97 -21.05
C TRP A 139 15.54 19.81 -20.31
N ARG A 140 16.12 18.59 -20.39
CA ARG A 140 17.31 18.18 -19.65
C ARG A 140 18.10 17.12 -20.41
N ASP A 141 19.41 17.31 -20.53
CA ASP A 141 20.34 16.22 -20.84
C ASP A 141 20.98 15.71 -19.55
N TYR A 142 21.28 14.42 -19.45
CA TYR A 142 21.97 13.85 -18.29
C TYR A 142 23.01 12.81 -18.65
N LEU A 143 23.98 12.67 -17.75
CA LEU A 143 24.96 11.58 -17.71
C LEU A 143 24.96 10.97 -16.30
N LYS A 144 24.48 9.74 -16.18
CA LYS A 144 24.42 8.94 -14.94
C LYS A 144 25.53 7.90 -14.95
N MET A 145 26.28 7.81 -13.86
CA MET A 145 27.43 6.92 -13.71
C MET A 145 27.41 6.25 -12.34
N VAL A 146 27.53 4.93 -12.33
CA VAL A 146 27.79 4.16 -11.10
C VAL A 146 29.27 4.28 -10.76
N VAL A 147 29.59 4.81 -9.58
CA VAL A 147 30.97 5.09 -9.15
C VAL A 147 31.41 4.26 -7.93
N HIS A 148 30.48 3.55 -7.29
CA HIS A 148 30.75 2.58 -6.22
C HIS A 148 29.61 1.55 -6.16
N PRO A 149 29.87 0.26 -5.82
CA PRO A 149 31.17 -0.33 -5.48
C PRO A 149 32.10 -0.52 -6.69
N ALA A 150 31.54 -0.65 -7.88
CA ALA A 150 32.32 -0.67 -9.12
C ALA A 150 32.41 0.75 -9.71
N PHE A 151 33.62 1.15 -10.09
CA PHE A 151 33.85 2.47 -10.68
C PHE A 151 33.68 2.43 -12.20
N HIS A 152 32.74 3.22 -12.72
CA HIS A 152 32.48 3.35 -14.14
C HIS A 152 32.54 4.82 -14.56
N SER A 153 33.20 5.07 -15.70
CA SER A 153 33.38 6.40 -16.26
C SER A 153 33.40 6.34 -17.79
N PRO A 154 32.89 7.36 -18.48
CA PRO A 154 33.23 7.60 -19.89
C PRO A 154 34.74 7.71 -20.08
N ALA A 155 35.21 7.25 -21.25
CA ALA A 155 36.61 7.40 -21.66
C ALA A 155 36.94 8.81 -22.19
N LYS A 156 35.90 9.53 -22.64
CA LYS A 156 35.98 10.89 -23.18
C LYS A 156 35.15 11.84 -22.31
N PRO A 157 35.56 13.12 -22.16
CA PRO A 157 36.84 13.67 -22.57
C PRO A 157 38.01 13.03 -21.79
N LEU A 158 39.24 13.14 -22.32
CA LEU A 158 40.42 12.60 -21.65
C LEU A 158 40.55 13.21 -20.24
N GLY A 159 40.83 12.38 -19.24
CA GLY A 159 40.95 12.82 -17.83
C GLY A 159 39.63 12.89 -17.07
N PHE A 160 38.47 12.70 -17.72
CA PHE A 160 37.16 12.71 -17.06
C PHE A 160 37.09 11.70 -15.90
N GLY A 161 37.54 10.46 -16.13
CA GLY A 161 37.49 9.41 -15.12
C GLY A 161 38.36 9.67 -13.89
N GLU A 162 39.50 10.33 -14.05
CA GLU A 162 40.36 10.70 -12.91
C GLU A 162 39.66 11.73 -12.01
N VAL A 163 39.11 12.78 -12.64
CA VAL A 163 38.37 13.84 -11.94
C VAL A 163 37.11 13.27 -11.27
N LEU A 164 36.34 12.44 -11.98
CA LEU A 164 35.16 11.76 -11.43
C LEU A 164 35.53 10.88 -10.24
N GLY A 165 36.62 10.11 -10.33
CA GLY A 165 37.08 9.24 -9.26
C GLY A 165 37.43 10.02 -7.99
N GLN A 166 38.18 11.11 -8.13
CA GLN A 166 38.52 12.00 -7.01
C GLN A 166 37.27 12.64 -6.40
N TYR A 167 36.38 13.18 -7.23
CA TYR A 167 35.13 13.79 -6.78
C TYR A 167 34.22 12.78 -6.07
N ALA A 168 34.06 11.58 -6.64
CA ALA A 168 33.25 10.50 -6.07
C ALA A 168 33.79 10.02 -4.71
N ALA A 169 35.12 9.89 -4.57
CA ALA A 169 35.74 9.51 -3.31
C ALA A 169 35.50 10.58 -2.23
N CYS A 170 35.75 11.86 -2.54
CA CYS A 170 35.55 12.96 -1.59
C CYS A 170 34.09 13.08 -1.15
N THR A 171 33.15 13.00 -2.09
CA THR A 171 31.71 13.10 -1.79
C THR A 171 31.18 11.88 -1.05
N ARG A 172 31.76 10.69 -1.26
CA ARG A 172 31.43 9.50 -0.46
C ARG A 172 31.81 9.68 1.00
N VAL A 173 32.98 10.26 1.29
CA VAL A 173 33.40 10.58 2.67
C VAL A 173 32.39 11.52 3.33
N VAL A 174 32.00 12.61 2.64
CA VAL A 174 30.98 13.53 3.15
C VAL A 174 29.66 12.81 3.43
N GLY A 175 29.20 11.97 2.51
CA GLY A 175 27.97 11.19 2.69
C GLY A 175 28.01 10.25 3.89
N MET A 176 29.14 9.57 4.11
CA MET A 176 29.30 8.65 5.26
C MET A 176 29.33 9.38 6.60
N GLU A 177 30.03 10.52 6.69
CA GLU A 177 30.05 11.33 7.92
C GLU A 177 28.67 11.90 8.26
N LEU A 178 27.90 12.29 7.24
CA LEU A 178 26.51 12.72 7.43
C LEU A 178 25.62 11.55 7.90
N LEU A 179 25.74 10.37 7.30
CA LEU A 179 25.00 9.18 7.74
C LEU A 179 25.31 8.82 9.20
N ARG A 180 26.59 8.88 9.59
CA ARG A 180 27.00 8.68 10.98
C ARG A 180 26.32 9.67 11.93
N GLY A 181 26.30 10.96 11.58
CA GLY A 181 25.57 11.98 12.36
C GLY A 181 24.07 11.72 12.44
N ILE A 182 23.45 11.27 11.35
CA ILE A 182 22.03 10.91 11.26
C ILE A 182 21.69 9.70 12.14
N TRP A 183 22.55 8.67 12.17
CA TRP A 183 22.35 7.53 13.05
C TRP A 183 22.47 7.93 14.52
N GLU A 184 23.44 8.78 14.85
CA GLU A 184 23.62 9.31 16.20
C GLU A 184 22.40 10.15 16.64
N SER A 185 21.83 11.00 15.78
CA SER A 185 20.63 11.79 16.10
C SER A 185 19.37 10.96 16.30
N LEU A 186 19.38 9.70 15.86
CA LEU A 186 18.32 8.72 16.06
C LEU A 186 18.61 7.74 17.20
N GLU A 187 19.74 7.90 17.90
CA GLU A 187 20.22 6.96 18.91
C GLU A 187 20.43 5.53 18.37
N LEU A 188 20.80 5.43 17.09
CA LEU A 188 21.09 4.17 16.41
C LEU A 188 22.60 3.90 16.38
N ASP A 189 22.97 2.63 16.58
CA ASP A 189 24.36 2.19 16.48
C ASP A 189 24.85 2.21 15.02
N GLU A 190 25.97 2.90 14.78
CA GLU A 190 26.56 3.05 13.45
C GLU A 190 26.95 1.69 12.83
N GLY A 191 27.58 0.81 13.62
CA GLY A 191 28.02 -0.49 13.15
C GLY A 191 26.85 -1.38 12.72
N TYR A 192 25.76 -1.36 13.51
CA TYR A 192 24.51 -2.01 13.17
C TYR A 192 23.93 -1.46 11.87
N MET A 193 23.84 -0.13 11.71
CA MET A 193 23.28 0.49 10.51
C MET A 193 24.13 0.24 9.27
N ASN A 194 25.46 0.27 9.38
CA ASN A 194 26.38 -0.06 8.30
C ASN A 194 26.17 -1.49 7.81
N ASN A 195 26.00 -2.44 8.74
CA ASN A 195 25.72 -3.84 8.41
C ASN A 195 24.33 -4.03 7.80
N ALA A 196 23.29 -3.44 8.42
CA ALA A 196 21.91 -3.58 7.99
C ALA A 196 21.67 -3.01 6.58
N LEU A 197 22.34 -1.92 6.25
CA LEU A 197 22.22 -1.25 4.95
C LEU A 197 23.29 -1.69 3.94
N GLY A 198 24.30 -2.46 4.37
CA GLY A 198 25.41 -2.90 3.54
C GLY A 198 26.28 -1.75 3.05
N LEU A 199 26.61 -0.80 3.93
CA LEU A 199 27.29 0.46 3.57
C LEU A 199 28.78 0.28 3.21
N ASP A 200 29.42 -0.82 3.62
CA ASP A 200 30.78 -1.17 3.18
C ASP A 200 30.85 -1.32 1.65
N ALA A 201 29.76 -1.79 1.04
CA ALA A 201 29.57 -1.91 -0.40
C ALA A 201 28.43 -1.00 -0.87
N CYS A 202 28.30 0.20 -0.28
CA CYS A 202 27.22 1.14 -0.59
C CYS A 202 27.12 1.38 -2.10
N PHE A 203 25.91 1.62 -2.61
CA PHE A 203 25.75 2.01 -4.00
C PHE A 203 25.90 3.53 -4.12
N GLN A 204 26.85 3.99 -4.95
CA GLN A 204 27.05 5.41 -5.21
C GLN A 204 26.87 5.71 -6.70
N VAL A 205 26.04 6.71 -6.99
CA VAL A 205 25.77 7.17 -8.35
C VAL A 205 26.04 8.65 -8.46
N CYS A 206 26.80 9.04 -9.47
CA CYS A 206 26.98 10.42 -9.87
C CYS A 206 26.15 10.71 -11.12
N THR A 207 25.25 11.68 -11.04
CA THR A 207 24.43 12.13 -12.17
C THR A 207 24.72 13.60 -12.47
N VAL A 208 25.20 13.87 -13.66
CA VAL A 208 25.35 15.23 -14.19
C VAL A 208 24.10 15.57 -14.98
N ASN A 209 23.49 16.72 -14.69
CA ASN A 209 22.29 17.24 -15.35
C ASN A 209 22.63 18.57 -16.00
N LEU A 210 22.27 18.73 -17.28
CA LEU A 210 22.44 19.95 -18.05
C LEU A 210 21.07 20.41 -18.56
N TYR A 211 20.72 21.66 -18.26
CA TYR A 211 19.48 22.31 -18.65
C TYR A 211 19.83 23.54 -19.50
N PRO A 212 19.79 23.43 -20.84
CA PRO A 212 20.07 24.55 -21.74
C PRO A 212 19.00 25.66 -21.65
N PRO A 213 19.29 26.88 -22.13
CA PRO A 213 18.29 27.93 -22.26
C PRO A 213 17.06 27.45 -23.05
N CYS A 214 15.88 27.69 -22.50
CA CYS A 214 14.61 27.34 -23.13
C CYS A 214 13.93 28.60 -23.72
N PRO A 215 13.44 28.59 -24.97
CA PRO A 215 12.79 29.75 -25.56
C PRO A 215 11.44 30.09 -24.90
N GLN A 216 10.76 29.10 -24.33
CA GLN A 216 9.47 29.23 -23.64
C GLN A 216 9.50 28.44 -22.33
N PRO A 217 10.26 28.88 -21.31
CA PRO A 217 10.46 28.13 -20.06
C PRO A 217 9.15 27.89 -19.29
N GLU A 218 8.10 28.68 -19.54
CA GLU A 218 6.76 28.51 -18.98
C GLU A 218 5.96 27.35 -19.59
N LEU A 219 6.43 26.76 -20.69
CA LEU A 219 5.80 25.65 -21.40
C LEU A 219 6.59 24.34 -21.31
N ALA A 220 7.74 24.34 -20.63
CA ALA A 220 8.59 23.16 -20.49
C ALA A 220 9.11 22.99 -19.06
N THR A 221 9.40 21.75 -18.70
CA THR A 221 9.87 21.38 -17.37
C THR A 221 11.26 20.77 -17.48
N GLY A 222 12.19 21.19 -16.62
CA GLY A 222 13.53 20.61 -16.57
C GLY A 222 13.53 19.25 -15.88
N LEU A 223 12.96 19.19 -14.68
CA LEU A 223 12.69 17.94 -13.97
C LEU A 223 11.40 18.10 -13.16
N PRO A 224 10.41 17.20 -13.31
CA PRO A 224 9.13 17.33 -12.62
C PRO A 224 9.26 17.11 -11.11
N PRO A 225 8.21 17.41 -10.32
CA PRO A 225 8.17 17.06 -8.91
C PRO A 225 8.42 15.57 -8.69
N HIS A 226 9.49 15.24 -7.97
CA HIS A 226 9.89 13.87 -7.61
C HIS A 226 10.61 13.86 -6.25
N SER A 227 10.75 12.67 -5.67
CA SER A 227 11.64 12.42 -4.53
C SER A 227 12.78 11.49 -4.97
N ASP A 228 13.89 11.56 -4.25
CA ASP A 228 15.08 10.79 -4.59
C ASP A 228 15.06 9.39 -3.99
N HIS A 229 15.56 8.41 -4.75
CA HIS A 229 15.86 7.09 -4.20
C HIS A 229 17.17 7.11 -3.38
N GLY A 230 17.42 6.05 -2.60
CA GLY A 230 18.63 5.96 -1.77
C GLY A 230 18.50 6.65 -0.41
N LEU A 231 19.63 6.87 0.26
CA LEU A 231 19.69 7.42 1.62
C LEU A 231 19.87 8.94 1.60
N LEU A 232 20.88 9.42 0.88
CA LEU A 232 21.21 10.84 0.76
C LEU A 232 21.57 11.19 -0.68
N THR A 233 21.22 12.41 -1.10
CA THR A 233 21.72 13.02 -2.34
C THR A 233 22.51 14.27 -1.99
N LEU A 234 23.75 14.37 -2.49
CA LEU A 234 24.58 15.58 -2.42
C LEU A 234 24.52 16.29 -3.77
N LEU A 235 23.93 17.48 -3.79
CA LEU A 235 23.73 18.29 -4.99
C LEU A 235 24.67 19.49 -5.00
N ARG A 236 25.35 19.66 -6.14
CA ARG A 236 26.09 20.88 -6.49
C ARG A 236 25.53 21.49 -7.76
N GLN A 237 25.52 22.82 -7.87
CA GLN A 237 25.11 23.55 -9.08
C GLN A 237 26.12 24.62 -9.49
N ASN A 238 26.11 25.01 -10.77
CA ASN A 238 27.05 25.97 -11.38
C ASN A 238 26.71 27.45 -11.11
N GLY A 239 25.99 27.75 -10.02
CA GLY A 239 25.55 29.10 -9.68
C GLY A 239 24.34 29.62 -10.47
N VAL A 240 23.78 28.82 -11.39
CA VAL A 240 22.49 29.11 -12.03
C VAL A 240 21.37 28.45 -11.26
N ASP A 241 20.41 29.26 -10.82
CA ASP A 241 19.26 28.81 -10.05
C ASP A 241 18.30 27.95 -10.88
N GLY A 242 17.54 27.10 -10.20
CA GLY A 242 16.53 26.26 -10.84
C GLY A 242 15.93 25.18 -9.94
N LEU A 243 16.55 24.87 -8.80
CA LEU A 243 15.95 23.95 -7.85
C LEU A 243 14.81 24.64 -7.08
N GLN A 244 13.70 23.92 -6.96
CA GLN A 244 12.61 24.24 -6.04
C GLN A 244 12.31 23.03 -5.16
N VAL A 245 12.18 23.25 -3.85
CA VAL A 245 11.87 22.22 -2.86
C VAL A 245 10.48 22.48 -2.29
N LYS A 246 9.69 21.42 -2.08
CA LYS A 246 8.36 21.54 -1.51
C LYS A 246 8.44 21.51 0.01
N HIS A 247 8.08 22.62 0.66
CA HIS A 247 8.03 22.71 2.13
C HIS A 247 6.61 23.07 2.56
N GLY A 248 5.97 22.16 3.29
CA GLY A 248 4.52 22.22 3.52
C GLY A 248 3.75 22.16 2.20
N SER A 249 2.90 23.17 1.96
CA SER A 249 2.13 23.29 0.71
C SER A 249 2.78 24.17 -0.35
N LYS A 250 3.97 24.73 -0.10
CA LYS A 250 4.58 25.76 -0.96
C LYS A 250 5.89 25.29 -1.59
N TRP A 251 6.21 25.88 -2.73
CA TRP A 251 7.49 25.71 -3.39
C TRP A 251 8.47 26.77 -2.89
N VAL A 252 9.69 26.36 -2.54
CA VAL A 252 10.75 27.24 -2.06
C VAL A 252 11.89 27.23 -3.06
N HIS A 253 12.27 28.40 -3.57
CA HIS A 253 13.48 28.52 -4.37
C HIS A 253 14.71 28.30 -3.50
N VAL A 254 15.62 27.46 -3.99
CA VAL A 254 16.84 27.14 -3.26
C VAL A 254 18.03 27.77 -3.93
N LYS A 255 18.69 28.65 -3.18
CA LYS A 255 19.96 29.29 -3.55
C LYS A 255 21.02 28.93 -2.52
N PRO A 256 21.65 27.74 -2.64
CA PRO A 256 22.72 27.35 -1.73
C PRO A 256 23.87 28.35 -1.82
N PRO A 257 24.53 28.67 -0.69
CA PRO A 257 25.69 29.55 -0.71
C PRO A 257 26.81 28.95 -1.58
N PRO A 258 27.71 29.79 -2.12
CA PRO A 258 28.92 29.31 -2.76
C PRO A 258 29.69 28.35 -1.85
N ASN A 259 30.41 27.39 -2.43
CA ASN A 259 31.22 26.41 -1.68
C ASN A 259 30.43 25.58 -0.67
N SER A 260 29.21 25.19 -1.03
CA SER A 260 28.37 24.28 -0.26
C SER A 260 27.83 23.13 -1.10
N PHE A 261 27.34 22.09 -0.44
CA PHE A 261 26.43 21.11 -1.02
C PHE A 261 25.03 21.33 -0.47
N LEU A 262 24.03 21.22 -1.33
CA LEU A 262 22.67 20.99 -0.85
C LEU A 262 22.50 19.49 -0.70
N VAL A 263 22.04 19.04 0.47
CA VAL A 263 21.84 17.62 0.77
C VAL A 263 20.38 17.38 1.08
N ASN A 264 19.83 16.28 0.56
CA ASN A 264 18.50 15.81 0.94
C ASN A 264 18.49 14.34 1.28
N THR A 265 17.52 13.96 2.11
CA THR A 265 17.19 12.58 2.43
C THR A 265 16.35 11.96 1.33
N GLY A 266 16.63 10.70 1.01
CA GLY A 266 15.90 9.93 0.00
C GLY A 266 14.90 8.94 0.58
N ASP A 267 14.16 8.26 -0.30
CA ASP A 267 13.06 7.36 0.05
C ASP A 267 13.51 6.22 0.97
N HIS A 268 14.74 5.72 0.83
CA HIS A 268 15.23 4.62 1.67
C HIS A 268 15.64 5.11 3.06
N MET A 269 16.01 6.40 3.20
CA MET A 269 16.16 7.03 4.52
C MET A 269 14.79 7.14 5.21
N GLU A 270 13.76 7.56 4.47
CA GLU A 270 12.41 7.63 5.02
C GLU A 270 11.90 6.25 5.44
N ILE A 271 12.10 5.21 4.62
CA ILE A 271 11.72 3.83 4.94
C ILE A 271 12.43 3.33 6.19
N VAL A 272 13.78 3.41 6.23
CA VAL A 272 14.55 2.83 7.34
C VAL A 272 14.29 3.55 8.66
N THR A 273 14.01 4.86 8.62
CA THR A 273 13.68 5.66 9.80
C THR A 273 12.20 5.61 10.18
N ASN A 274 11.43 4.74 9.53
CA ASN A 274 9.99 4.59 9.71
C ASN A 274 9.26 5.95 9.62
N GLY A 275 9.59 6.74 8.59
CA GLY A 275 8.94 8.01 8.29
C GLY A 275 9.33 9.18 9.19
N ARG A 276 10.33 9.01 10.07
CA ARG A 276 10.82 10.09 10.94
C ARG A 276 11.55 11.15 10.13
N TYR A 277 12.48 10.75 9.28
CA TYR A 277 13.17 11.67 8.35
C TYR A 277 12.50 11.64 6.99
N LYS A 278 12.34 12.81 6.37
CA LYS A 278 11.43 12.99 5.22
C LYS A 278 12.18 12.94 3.90
N SER A 279 11.74 12.10 2.99
CA SER A 279 12.07 12.23 1.56
C SER A 279 11.13 13.27 0.98
N VAL A 280 11.64 14.38 0.44
CA VAL A 280 10.84 15.57 0.10
C VAL A 280 10.76 15.81 -1.41
N LEU A 281 9.56 16.16 -1.88
CA LEU A 281 9.32 16.46 -3.29
C LEU A 281 10.12 17.72 -3.69
N HIS A 282 10.80 17.62 -4.81
CA HIS A 282 11.56 18.73 -5.38
C HIS A 282 11.48 18.67 -6.91
N ARG A 283 11.68 19.82 -7.56
CA ARG A 283 11.63 19.97 -9.02
C ARG A 283 12.76 20.88 -9.52
N ALA A 284 13.12 20.74 -10.79
CA ALA A 284 14.07 21.63 -11.45
C ALA A 284 13.35 22.44 -12.53
N VAL A 285 13.18 23.74 -12.27
CA VAL A 285 12.67 24.71 -13.23
C VAL A 285 13.79 25.18 -14.15
N ILE A 286 13.41 25.61 -15.35
CA ILE A 286 14.32 26.06 -16.41
C ILE A 286 14.16 27.56 -16.65
N ASN A 287 15.11 28.14 -17.37
CA ASN A 287 15.12 29.55 -17.70
C ASN A 287 15.53 29.76 -19.17
N GLY A 288 15.25 30.93 -19.73
CA GLY A 288 15.58 31.26 -21.13
C GLY A 288 16.90 32.01 -21.34
N ARG A 289 17.76 32.12 -20.32
CA ARG A 289 18.93 33.01 -20.34
C ARG A 289 20.27 32.29 -20.20
N SER A 290 20.33 31.22 -19.40
CA SER A 290 21.59 30.62 -18.99
C SER A 290 21.47 29.13 -18.79
N THR A 291 22.48 28.39 -19.23
CA THR A 291 22.59 26.94 -19.02
C THR A 291 22.80 26.64 -17.55
N ARG A 292 21.88 25.89 -16.95
CA ARG A 292 22.06 25.35 -15.60
C ARG A 292 22.71 23.98 -15.68
N MET A 293 23.75 23.77 -14.88
CA MET A 293 24.36 22.46 -14.70
C MET A 293 24.34 22.08 -13.23
N SER A 294 24.00 20.83 -12.93
CA SER A 294 24.05 20.30 -11.57
C SER A 294 24.61 18.89 -11.54
N ILE A 295 25.27 18.55 -10.43
CA ILE A 295 25.86 17.24 -10.19
C ILE A 295 25.24 16.70 -8.91
N ALA A 296 24.42 15.65 -9.05
CA ALA A 296 23.78 14.95 -7.95
C ALA A 296 24.54 13.66 -7.65
N THR A 297 25.01 13.51 -6.42
CA THR A 297 25.70 12.30 -5.95
C THR A 297 24.82 11.58 -4.94
N VAL A 298 24.26 10.45 -5.33
CA VAL A 298 23.41 9.62 -4.47
C VAL A 298 24.29 8.64 -3.69
N VAL A 299 24.09 8.56 -2.38
CA VAL A 299 24.61 7.53 -1.49
C VAL A 299 23.45 6.65 -1.06
N ALA A 300 23.56 5.36 -1.31
CA ALA A 300 22.46 4.42 -1.11
C ALA A 300 22.95 3.09 -0.51
N PRO A 301 22.02 2.23 -0.05
CA PRO A 301 22.34 0.89 0.43
C PRO A 301 22.98 0.06 -0.69
N SER A 302 23.58 -1.08 -0.34
CA SER A 302 23.97 -2.06 -1.36
C SER A 302 22.75 -2.45 -2.23
N PRO A 303 22.91 -2.65 -3.56
CA PRO A 303 21.78 -2.94 -4.46
C PRO A 303 20.90 -4.11 -4.01
N ASP A 304 21.50 -5.12 -3.38
CA ASP A 304 20.78 -6.34 -2.99
C ASP A 304 20.25 -6.29 -1.56
N THR A 305 20.47 -5.19 -0.83
CA THR A 305 19.91 -4.97 0.51
C THR A 305 18.39 -4.79 0.46
N VAL A 306 17.69 -5.47 1.37
CA VAL A 306 16.27 -5.21 1.67
C VAL A 306 16.22 -4.12 2.74
N VAL A 307 15.64 -2.97 2.42
CA VAL A 307 15.47 -1.86 3.34
C VAL A 307 14.07 -1.88 3.90
N GLU A 308 13.97 -1.85 5.22
CA GLU A 308 12.73 -1.87 5.99
C GLU A 308 12.86 -1.00 7.25
N PRO A 309 11.74 -0.61 7.90
CA PRO A 309 11.78 0.14 9.15
C PRO A 309 12.64 -0.54 10.21
N VAL A 310 13.61 0.20 10.75
CA VAL A 310 14.48 -0.32 11.81
C VAL A 310 13.68 -0.54 13.09
N ALA A 311 13.83 -1.71 13.71
CA ALA A 311 12.97 -2.13 14.82
C ALA A 311 12.98 -1.16 16.01
N GLN A 312 14.11 -0.52 16.28
CA GLN A 312 14.30 0.48 17.33
C GLN A 312 13.41 1.73 17.14
N LEU A 313 12.99 2.03 15.91
CA LEU A 313 12.10 3.15 15.57
C LEU A 313 10.65 2.69 15.28
N VAL A 314 10.35 1.42 15.55
CA VAL A 314 9.00 0.86 15.47
C VAL A 314 8.47 0.65 16.89
N SER A 315 7.33 1.26 17.19
CA SER A 315 6.66 1.14 18.48
C SER A 315 5.15 0.96 18.30
N SER A 316 4.42 0.77 19.40
CA SER A 316 2.95 0.80 19.37
C SER A 316 2.39 2.16 18.94
N GLU A 317 3.11 3.24 19.23
CA GLU A 317 2.73 4.62 18.87
C GLU A 317 3.14 4.97 17.43
N ARG A 318 4.19 4.33 16.92
CA ARG A 318 4.65 4.45 15.53
C ARG A 318 4.87 3.06 14.93
N PRO A 319 3.81 2.35 14.50
CA PRO A 319 3.95 1.03 13.89
C PRO A 319 4.74 1.12 12.58
N ALA A 320 5.20 -0.01 12.07
CA ALA A 320 5.92 -0.05 10.79
C ALA A 320 5.03 0.47 9.65
N MET A 321 5.35 1.64 9.12
CA MET A 321 4.58 2.31 8.06
C MET A 321 4.98 1.84 6.65
N TYR A 322 6.17 1.25 6.52
CA TYR A 322 6.73 0.81 5.25
C TYR A 322 6.97 -0.71 5.27
N ARG A 323 6.78 -1.34 4.10
CA ARG A 323 7.19 -2.74 3.88
C ARG A 323 8.67 -2.78 3.48
N GLY A 324 9.35 -3.88 3.79
CA GLY A 324 10.68 -4.13 3.26
C GLY A 324 10.70 -4.17 1.73
N VAL A 325 11.67 -3.47 1.13
CA VAL A 325 11.88 -3.43 -0.32
C VAL A 325 13.35 -3.58 -0.66
N ARG A 326 13.66 -4.43 -1.65
CA ARG A 326 15.04 -4.55 -2.13
C ARG A 326 15.41 -3.34 -2.97
N TYR A 327 16.58 -2.75 -2.73
CA TYR A 327 16.95 -1.50 -3.40
C TYR A 327 17.01 -1.62 -4.93
N ARG A 328 17.61 -2.69 -5.46
CA ARG A 328 17.65 -2.97 -6.91
C ARG A 328 16.25 -3.07 -7.52
N GLU A 329 15.34 -3.80 -6.87
CA GLU A 329 13.96 -3.96 -7.33
C GLU A 329 13.23 -2.61 -7.32
N TYR A 330 13.48 -1.76 -6.31
CA TYR A 330 12.94 -0.40 -6.26
C TYR A 330 13.39 0.44 -7.45
N LEU A 331 14.68 0.42 -7.80
CA LEU A 331 15.22 1.15 -8.95
C LEU A 331 14.60 0.66 -10.27
N GLU A 332 14.45 -0.65 -10.43
CA GLU A 332 13.84 -1.27 -11.60
C GLU A 332 12.36 -0.90 -11.74
N HIS A 333 11.61 -0.87 -10.63
CA HIS A 333 10.22 -0.46 -10.62
C HIS A 333 10.02 1.04 -10.84
N GLN A 334 10.86 1.89 -10.25
CA GLN A 334 10.79 3.35 -10.40
C GLN A 334 10.96 3.78 -11.86
N GLN A 335 11.82 3.11 -12.63
CA GLN A 335 12.12 3.49 -14.02
C GLN A 335 11.36 2.69 -15.09
N GLY A 336 10.71 1.59 -14.69
CA GLY A 336 9.97 0.70 -15.59
C GLY A 336 8.47 0.99 -15.70
N ASN A 337 7.90 1.90 -14.89
CA ASN A 337 6.45 1.98 -14.72
C ASN A 337 5.92 3.44 -14.78
N LYS A 338 5.05 3.75 -15.77
CA LYS A 338 4.35 5.06 -15.92
C LYS A 338 3.63 5.52 -14.64
N LEU A 339 3.22 4.57 -13.80
CA LEU A 339 2.47 4.85 -12.59
C LEU A 339 3.33 5.41 -11.45
N TRP A 340 4.65 5.17 -11.42
CA TRP A 340 5.46 5.49 -10.24
C TRP A 340 5.73 7.00 -10.08
N GLU A 341 5.88 7.73 -11.19
CA GLU A 341 5.96 9.21 -11.18
C GLU A 341 4.69 9.85 -10.58
N ASN A 342 3.52 9.23 -10.82
CA ASN A 342 2.26 9.65 -10.22
C ASN A 342 2.07 9.17 -8.77
N ILE A 343 2.66 8.04 -8.38
CA ILE A 343 2.55 7.48 -7.03
C ILE A 343 3.43 8.25 -6.03
N VAL A 344 4.66 8.63 -6.40
CA VAL A 344 5.53 9.43 -5.52
C VAL A 344 4.94 10.81 -5.23
N GLN A 345 4.29 11.44 -6.22
CA GLN A 345 3.54 12.68 -6.00
C GLN A 345 2.31 12.49 -5.07
N ASN A 346 1.77 11.28 -4.97
CA ASN A 346 0.61 10.95 -4.13
C ASN A 346 0.97 10.36 -2.74
N ILE A 347 2.17 9.79 -2.55
CA ILE A 347 2.61 9.22 -1.27
C ILE A 347 2.87 10.34 -0.23
N GLN A 348 3.44 11.48 -0.63
CA GLN A 348 3.64 12.60 0.31
C GLN A 348 2.34 13.30 0.73
N SER A 349 1.31 13.26 -0.11
CA SER A 349 -0.03 13.75 0.26
C SER A 349 -0.69 12.91 1.36
N PHE A 350 -0.27 11.65 1.54
CA PHE A 350 -0.75 10.77 2.61
C PHE A 350 0.05 10.90 3.92
N VAL A 351 1.34 11.27 3.85
CA VAL A 351 2.21 11.39 5.04
C VAL A 351 2.03 12.74 5.77
N LEU A 352 1.62 13.80 5.07
CA LEU A 352 1.34 15.11 5.69
C LEU A 352 0.07 15.16 6.57
N VAL A 353 -0.74 14.09 6.61
CA VAL A 353 -1.94 14.03 7.46
C VAL A 353 -1.66 13.42 8.84
N TYR A 354 -0.47 12.85 9.10
CA TYR A 354 -0.21 12.10 10.33
C TYR A 354 0.82 12.70 11.29
N ASN A 355 1.23 13.96 11.12
CA ASN A 355 2.10 14.63 12.11
C ASN A 355 1.81 16.14 12.22
N SER A 356 0.72 16.46 12.91
CA SER A 356 0.67 17.65 13.77
C SER A 356 -0.25 17.31 14.95
N ASN A 357 0.34 17.28 16.15
CA ASN A 357 -0.38 16.99 17.38
C ASN A 357 -1.48 18.02 17.62
N ASN A 358 -2.71 17.59 17.40
CA ASN A 358 -3.85 17.75 18.30
C ASN A 358 -3.99 19.13 18.99
N GLN A 359 -4.51 20.12 18.26
CA GLN A 359 -5.47 21.09 18.79
C GLN A 359 -6.37 21.63 17.66
N SER A 360 -7.62 21.20 17.69
CA SER A 360 -8.82 21.89 17.15
C SER A 360 -8.90 22.22 15.65
N ILE A 361 -9.78 21.46 15.00
CA ILE A 361 -10.37 21.63 13.66
C ILE A 361 -11.04 23.01 13.48
N HIS A 362 -10.75 23.73 12.39
CA HIS A 362 -11.64 24.60 11.57
C HIS A 362 -10.85 25.08 10.33
N LEU A 363 -10.90 24.40 9.18
CA LEU A 363 -11.82 24.65 8.04
C LEU A 363 -12.03 26.13 7.68
N TYR A 364 -11.39 26.63 6.60
CA TYR A 364 -12.06 27.46 5.58
C TYR A 364 -11.21 27.51 4.28
N ILE A 365 -11.81 26.99 3.21
CA ILE A 365 -11.30 26.94 1.84
C ILE A 365 -11.46 28.32 1.18
N LEU A 366 -10.44 28.70 0.41
CA LEU A 366 -10.42 29.81 -0.52
C LEU A 366 -11.42 29.57 -1.67
N ILE A 367 -12.60 30.18 -1.62
CA ILE A 367 -13.34 30.58 -2.83
C ILE A 367 -13.54 32.07 -2.73
N CYS A 368 -12.71 32.84 -3.44
CA CYS A 368 -13.04 34.14 -4.02
C CYS A 368 -11.77 34.70 -4.66
N SER A 369 -11.61 34.54 -5.98
CA SER A 369 -11.09 35.62 -6.83
C SER A 369 -11.16 35.25 -8.32
N MET A 370 -12.29 35.54 -8.95
CA MET A 370 -12.42 36.40 -10.13
C MET A 370 -13.84 36.99 -9.98
N THR A 371 -14.06 38.27 -9.66
CA THR A 371 -13.82 39.43 -10.52
C THR A 371 -13.78 40.75 -9.72
N GLU A 372 -12.86 41.62 -10.16
CA GLU A 372 -12.90 43.09 -10.32
C GLU A 372 -13.21 44.09 -9.18
N GLN A 373 -12.19 44.95 -9.01
CA GLN A 373 -12.22 46.44 -9.02
C GLN A 373 -12.33 47.26 -7.71
N ASN A 374 -11.28 48.11 -7.58
CA ASN A 374 -11.23 49.48 -7.06
C ASN A 374 -11.05 49.76 -5.55
N SER A 375 -9.80 50.09 -5.23
CA SER A 375 -9.34 51.44 -4.82
C SER A 375 -8.86 51.69 -3.37
N LYS A 376 -7.58 52.15 -3.29
CA LYS A 376 -7.00 53.21 -2.43
C LYS A 376 -6.86 52.95 -0.91
N SER A 377 -5.64 52.67 -0.41
CA SER A 377 -4.57 53.58 0.07
C SER A 377 -4.80 54.21 1.46
N PHE A 378 -3.91 53.98 2.43
CA PHE A 378 -3.11 55.00 3.16
C PHE A 378 -2.27 54.38 4.32
N THR A 379 -1.20 55.09 4.68
CA THR A 379 0.01 54.68 5.41
C THR A 379 0.17 55.37 6.79
N VAL A 380 0.88 54.69 7.73
CA VAL A 380 1.94 55.22 8.67
C VAL A 380 1.47 56.03 9.93
N PRO A 381 2.20 56.15 11.09
CA PRO A 381 3.09 55.25 11.88
C PRO A 381 3.11 55.42 13.44
N SER A 382 3.93 54.59 14.12
CA SER A 382 4.82 54.76 15.31
C SER A 382 4.51 55.58 16.60
N HIS A 383 4.84 54.92 17.73
CA HIS A 383 5.35 55.35 19.06
C HIS A 383 4.41 55.86 20.19
N SER A 384 4.43 55.21 21.37
CA SER A 384 5.17 55.71 22.56
C SER A 384 5.08 54.77 23.80
N HIS A 385 6.10 54.87 24.66
CA HIS A 385 6.49 54.01 25.79
C HIS A 385 5.58 53.99 27.03
N ARG A 386 4.27 54.23 26.92
CA ARG A 386 3.32 54.18 28.06
C ARG A 386 2.46 52.92 28.12
N SER A 387 2.56 52.03 27.13
CA SER A 387 1.67 50.88 26.97
C SER A 387 2.04 49.65 27.82
N SER A 388 3.30 49.52 28.28
CA SER A 388 3.75 48.31 29.00
C SER A 388 3.18 48.16 30.42
N ILE A 389 2.84 49.26 31.11
CA ILE A 389 2.28 49.17 32.47
C ILE A 389 0.79 48.78 32.41
N TYR A 390 0.04 49.33 31.45
CA TYR A 390 -1.36 48.95 31.22
C TYR A 390 -1.49 47.50 30.76
N PHE A 391 -0.55 47.00 29.94
CA PHE A 391 -0.56 45.61 29.48
C PHE A 391 -0.37 44.62 30.63
N ILE A 392 0.54 44.90 31.56
CA ILE A 392 0.79 44.01 32.71
C ILE A 392 -0.39 44.03 33.69
N THR A 393 -0.98 45.20 33.96
CA THR A 393 -2.16 45.28 34.83
C THR A 393 -3.39 44.65 34.19
N THR A 394 -3.61 44.85 32.89
CA THR A 394 -4.75 44.23 32.18
C THR A 394 -4.60 42.73 32.09
N PHE A 395 -3.39 42.22 31.83
CA PHE A 395 -3.12 40.78 31.78
C PHE A 395 -3.29 40.11 33.15
N ALA A 396 -2.82 40.76 34.23
CA ALA A 396 -3.02 40.25 35.59
C ALA A 396 -4.51 40.24 35.99
N THR A 397 -5.29 41.27 35.63
CA THR A 397 -6.75 41.27 35.87
C THR A 397 -7.49 40.25 35.01
N LEU A 398 -7.06 40.01 33.76
CA LEU A 398 -7.66 38.99 32.89
C LEU A 398 -7.37 37.59 33.44
N LEU A 399 -6.16 37.36 33.95
CA LEU A 399 -5.78 36.07 34.54
C LEU A 399 -6.60 35.76 35.79
N VAL A 400 -6.83 36.76 36.65
CA VAL A 400 -7.70 36.61 37.83
C VAL A 400 -9.16 36.37 37.45
N LEU A 401 -9.67 37.05 36.41
CA LEU A 401 -11.02 36.84 35.90
C LEU A 401 -11.21 35.46 35.25
N VAL A 402 -10.21 34.96 34.53
CA VAL A 402 -10.23 33.62 33.93
C VAL A 402 -10.16 32.54 35.01
N LEU A 403 -9.34 32.73 36.05
CA LEU A 403 -9.27 31.80 37.18
C LEU A 403 -10.57 31.79 38.01
N LEU A 404 -11.23 32.94 38.17
CA LEU A 404 -12.58 33.03 38.77
C LEU A 404 -13.66 32.38 37.90
N GLN A 405 -13.60 32.51 36.57
CA GLN A 405 -14.53 31.83 35.67
C GLN A 405 -14.36 30.30 35.68
N ILE A 406 -13.14 29.80 35.79
CA ILE A 406 -12.87 28.36 35.90
C ILE A 406 -13.35 27.79 37.25
N GLN A 407 -13.24 28.58 38.34
CA GLN A 407 -13.81 28.21 39.64
C GLN A 407 -15.35 28.22 39.66
N VAL A 408 -15.99 29.14 38.91
CA VAL A 408 -17.46 29.22 38.81
C VAL A 408 -18.04 28.13 37.90
N LEU A 409 -17.30 27.67 36.87
CA LEU A 409 -17.73 26.58 35.99
C LEU A 409 -17.57 25.16 36.58
N THR A 410 -16.76 25.00 37.64
CA THR A 410 -16.46 23.67 38.23
C THR A 410 -17.27 23.35 39.48
N SER A 411 -18.13 24.27 39.95
CA SER A 411 -19.03 24.03 41.07
C SER A 411 -20.50 24.24 40.69
N SER A 412 -21.24 23.13 40.74
CA SER A 412 -22.70 23.00 40.78
C SER A 412 -23.48 23.01 39.45
N VAL A 413 -23.68 21.78 38.96
CA VAL A 413 -24.93 21.35 38.35
C VAL A 413 -26.06 21.48 39.38
N SER A 414 -27.07 22.32 39.13
CA SER A 414 -28.46 22.06 39.50
C SER A 414 -29.43 23.12 38.97
N THR A 415 -30.65 22.63 38.79
CA THR A 415 -31.80 23.13 38.05
C THR A 415 -32.45 24.44 38.52
N CYS A 416 -33.16 25.06 37.56
CA CYS A 416 -34.33 25.95 37.66
C CYS A 416 -34.13 27.47 37.77
N SER A 417 -34.49 28.12 36.65
CA SER A 417 -35.40 29.28 36.50
C SER A 417 -35.23 30.48 37.44
N LEU A 418 -34.80 31.62 36.88
CA LEU A 418 -35.56 32.89 36.93
C LEU A 418 -34.93 33.97 36.03
N SER A 419 -35.83 34.66 35.33
CA SER A 419 -35.68 35.67 34.28
C SER A 419 -35.10 37.01 34.73
N TRP A 420 -34.20 37.61 33.95
CA TRP A 420 -33.78 39.01 34.06
C TRP A 420 -33.86 39.73 32.70
N PRO A 421 -34.62 40.83 32.57
CA PRO A 421 -35.08 41.40 31.28
C PRO A 421 -34.08 42.33 30.58
N PHE A 422 -32.77 42.07 30.68
CA PHE A 422 -31.74 42.89 30.02
C PHE A 422 -30.81 42.12 29.08
N PHE A 423 -30.98 40.79 28.98
CA PHE A 423 -30.29 39.93 28.00
C PHE A 423 -31.11 39.65 26.73
N ASP A 424 -32.39 40.05 26.68
CA ASP A 424 -33.30 39.76 25.55
C ASP A 424 -32.96 40.49 24.24
N ARG A 425 -32.04 41.47 24.23
CA ARG A 425 -31.66 42.16 22.98
C ARG A 425 -30.41 41.62 22.28
N ALA A 426 -29.62 40.77 22.94
CA ALA A 426 -28.43 40.18 22.35
C ALA A 426 -28.61 38.68 22.00
N LEU A 427 -29.62 38.02 22.58
CA LEU A 427 -29.95 36.61 22.30
C LEU A 427 -31.01 36.42 21.21
N HIS A 428 -31.66 37.49 20.73
CA HIS A 428 -32.45 37.46 19.50
C HIS A 428 -31.57 37.73 18.26
N ARG A 429 -30.48 36.97 18.11
CA ARG A 429 -30.08 36.59 16.75
C ARG A 429 -31.09 35.51 16.39
N ASP A 430 -32.15 35.96 15.72
CA ASP A 430 -33.35 35.21 15.37
C ASP A 430 -33.04 33.70 15.26
N GLU A 431 -33.65 32.86 16.11
CA GLU A 431 -33.46 31.41 16.06
C GLU A 431 -33.70 30.89 14.62
N SER A 432 -34.63 31.58 13.92
CA SER A 432 -34.88 31.41 12.49
C SER A 432 -33.63 31.60 11.63
N SER A 433 -32.79 32.60 11.89
CA SER A 433 -31.56 32.91 11.15
C SER A 433 -30.49 31.83 11.34
N ILE A 434 -30.27 31.34 12.56
CA ILE A 434 -29.29 30.27 12.82
C ILE A 434 -29.79 28.94 12.25
N HIS A 435 -31.09 28.62 12.41
CA HIS A 435 -31.69 27.45 11.78
C HIS A 435 -31.66 27.52 10.24
N THR A 436 -31.81 28.72 9.68
CA THR A 436 -31.71 28.93 8.23
C THR A 436 -30.28 28.78 7.74
N GLU A 437 -29.27 29.30 8.45
CA GLU A 437 -27.87 29.13 8.08
C GLU A 437 -27.40 27.68 8.24
N LEU A 438 -27.78 27.00 9.33
CA LEU A 438 -27.49 25.58 9.54
C LEU A 438 -28.22 24.72 8.49
N GLY A 439 -29.46 25.06 8.16
CA GLY A 439 -30.21 24.43 7.10
C GLY A 439 -29.53 24.60 5.73
N ARG A 440 -29.00 25.80 5.45
CA ARG A 440 -28.26 26.10 4.23
C ARG A 440 -26.94 25.34 4.15
N ALA A 441 -26.15 25.33 5.23
CA ALA A 441 -24.90 24.58 5.30
C ALA A 441 -25.15 23.07 5.14
N ARG A 442 -26.19 22.53 5.78
CA ARG A 442 -26.62 21.13 5.63
C ARG A 442 -27.01 20.83 4.18
N SER A 443 -27.76 21.71 3.53
CA SER A 443 -28.12 21.57 2.11
C SER A 443 -26.88 21.57 1.20
N MET A 444 -25.96 22.52 1.40
CA MET A 444 -24.72 22.58 0.64
C MET A 444 -23.87 21.33 0.81
N LEU A 445 -23.82 20.76 2.03
CA LEU A 445 -23.13 19.51 2.28
C LEU A 445 -23.79 18.33 1.55
N ARG A 446 -25.12 18.27 1.52
CA ARG A 446 -25.86 17.25 0.75
C ARG A 446 -25.54 17.32 -0.74
N ASP A 447 -25.54 18.52 -1.31
CA ASP A 447 -25.27 18.75 -2.73
C ASP A 447 -23.78 18.53 -3.09
N SER A 448 -22.89 18.56 -2.09
CA SER A 448 -21.45 18.31 -2.27
C SER A 448 -21.05 16.84 -2.27
N VAL A 449 -21.96 15.91 -1.91
CA VAL A 449 -21.63 14.48 -1.84
C VAL A 449 -21.26 13.96 -3.22
N THR A 450 -19.98 13.59 -3.39
CA THR A 450 -19.45 13.10 -4.66
C THR A 450 -19.43 11.56 -4.69
N PHE A 451 -20.05 10.98 -5.71
CA PHE A 451 -20.02 9.54 -5.96
C PHE A 451 -18.80 9.16 -6.79
N LEU A 452 -18.02 8.21 -6.26
CA LEU A 452 -16.84 7.65 -6.90
C LEU A 452 -17.17 6.29 -7.51
N PRO A 453 -16.56 5.92 -8.66
CA PRO A 453 -16.74 4.61 -9.25
C PRO A 453 -16.41 3.50 -8.25
N LEU A 454 -17.30 2.52 -8.17
CA LEU A 454 -17.12 1.33 -7.34
C LEU A 454 -16.02 0.47 -7.95
N LYS A 455 -16.10 0.23 -9.27
CA LYS A 455 -15.10 -0.48 -10.07
C LYS A 455 -14.12 0.50 -10.76
N ASP A 456 -12.81 0.28 -10.58
CA ASP A 456 -11.77 1.06 -11.27
C ASP A 456 -11.34 0.38 -12.57
N LEU A 457 -11.73 0.96 -13.71
CA LEU A 457 -11.49 0.37 -15.03
C LEU A 457 -10.02 0.35 -15.44
N ARG A 458 -9.16 1.16 -14.81
CA ARG A 458 -7.71 1.14 -15.07
C ARG A 458 -7.10 -0.20 -14.69
N PHE A 459 -7.67 -0.86 -13.70
CA PHE A 459 -7.19 -2.13 -13.16
C PHE A 459 -8.07 -3.33 -13.55
N ALA A 460 -8.92 -3.16 -14.56
CA ALA A 460 -9.83 -4.21 -15.04
C ALA A 460 -9.11 -5.53 -15.41
N LYS A 461 -7.82 -5.43 -15.77
CA LYS A 461 -6.97 -6.57 -16.19
C LYS A 461 -6.05 -7.10 -15.09
N GLU A 462 -6.03 -6.49 -13.91
CA GLU A 462 -5.17 -6.89 -12.78
C GLU A 462 -5.97 -7.16 -11.48
N PRO A 463 -7.03 -8.00 -11.50
CA PRO A 463 -8.00 -8.08 -10.41
C PRO A 463 -7.50 -8.66 -9.09
N MET A 464 -6.30 -9.23 -9.09
CA MET A 464 -5.68 -9.84 -7.91
C MET A 464 -4.70 -8.90 -7.19
N SER A 465 -4.46 -7.69 -7.73
CA SER A 465 -3.68 -6.65 -7.06
C SER A 465 -4.58 -5.97 -6.03
N GLY A 466 -4.43 -6.31 -4.74
CA GLY A 466 -5.43 -6.16 -3.67
C GLY A 466 -5.95 -4.76 -3.29
N HIS A 467 -5.89 -3.75 -4.16
CA HIS A 467 -6.45 -2.41 -3.96
C HIS A 467 -7.33 -1.91 -5.12
N THR A 468 -7.70 -2.79 -6.05
CA THR A 468 -8.10 -2.36 -7.40
C THR A 468 -9.61 -2.29 -7.69
N TRP A 469 -10.51 -2.67 -6.78
CA TRP A 469 -11.92 -2.90 -7.16
C TRP A 469 -13.04 -2.32 -6.29
N PHE A 470 -12.80 -1.82 -5.08
CA PHE A 470 -13.85 -1.18 -4.28
C PHE A 470 -13.25 -0.17 -3.30
N MET A 471 -13.80 1.03 -3.30
CA MET A 471 -13.42 2.10 -2.37
C MET A 471 -11.92 2.44 -2.36
N SER A 472 -11.33 2.58 -3.55
CA SER A 472 -9.91 2.92 -3.74
C SER A 472 -9.48 4.24 -3.08
N SER A 473 -10.43 5.10 -2.69
CA SER A 473 -10.15 6.35 -1.98
C SER A 473 -9.82 6.19 -0.50
N MET A 474 -9.94 4.98 0.07
CA MET A 474 -9.62 4.72 1.47
C MET A 474 -8.67 3.55 1.66
N ASN A 475 -7.76 3.73 2.62
CA ASN A 475 -6.85 2.69 3.12
C ASN A 475 -7.60 1.79 4.09
N ASP A 476 -7.28 0.50 4.07
CA ASP A 476 -7.86 -0.44 5.04
C ASP A 476 -7.42 -0.10 6.46
N THR A 477 -8.33 -0.35 7.39
CA THR A 477 -8.02 -0.39 8.81
C THR A 477 -7.47 -1.77 9.19
N PHE A 478 -6.56 -1.78 10.17
CA PHE A 478 -5.92 -3.00 10.65
C PHE A 478 -6.24 -3.21 12.13
N GLU A 479 -6.84 -4.35 12.46
CA GLU A 479 -7.12 -4.76 13.84
C GLU A 479 -6.34 -6.04 14.20
N GLY A 480 -5.08 -5.89 14.62
CA GLY A 480 -4.28 -6.94 15.27
C GLY A 480 -3.87 -8.13 14.38
N ASP A 481 -4.75 -9.12 14.26
CA ASP A 481 -4.53 -10.39 13.56
C ASP A 481 -5.62 -10.70 12.51
N GLU A 482 -6.59 -9.79 12.36
CA GLU A 482 -7.68 -9.82 11.39
C GLU A 482 -7.24 -9.53 9.96
N THR A 483 -8.14 -9.84 9.02
CA THR A 483 -8.11 -9.22 7.70
C THR A 483 -8.33 -7.72 7.78
N ARG A 484 -7.57 -7.01 6.95
CA ARG A 484 -7.78 -5.61 6.61
C ARG A 484 -9.22 -5.35 6.17
N HIS A 485 -9.87 -4.35 6.75
CA HIS A 485 -11.27 -4.02 6.51
C HIS A 485 -11.53 -2.52 6.64
N LEU A 486 -12.69 -2.06 6.19
CA LEU A 486 -13.19 -0.72 6.43
C LEU A 486 -14.44 -0.80 7.30
N TYR A 487 -14.55 0.11 8.27
CA TYR A 487 -15.74 0.23 9.11
C TYR A 487 -16.34 1.62 8.97
N PHE A 488 -17.67 1.73 8.96
CA PHE A 488 -18.42 2.97 8.83
C PHE A 488 -19.52 3.04 9.87
N PRO A 489 -19.80 4.23 10.45
CA PRO A 489 -18.85 5.33 10.54
C PRO A 489 -17.63 4.90 11.37
N SER A 490 -16.48 5.50 11.08
CA SER A 490 -15.25 5.30 11.86
C SER A 490 -14.42 6.57 11.86
N GLU A 491 -13.34 6.56 12.63
CA GLU A 491 -12.35 7.64 12.60
C GLU A 491 -11.76 7.79 11.19
N ALA A 492 -11.51 6.68 10.49
CA ALA A 492 -11.01 6.69 9.11
C ALA A 492 -12.01 7.32 8.13
N SER A 493 -13.32 7.09 8.33
CA SER A 493 -14.35 7.76 7.54
C SER A 493 -14.66 9.18 8.04
N LYS A 494 -14.03 9.64 9.13
CA LYS A 494 -14.36 10.89 9.84
C LYS A 494 -15.85 10.95 10.17
N GLY A 495 -16.41 9.90 10.77
CA GLY A 495 -17.83 9.85 11.15
C GLY A 495 -18.84 9.75 10.00
N ARG A 496 -18.39 9.70 8.73
CA ARG A 496 -19.28 9.60 7.57
C ARG A 496 -19.76 8.17 7.35
N LEU A 497 -21.01 8.05 6.91
CA LEU A 497 -21.67 6.81 6.51
C LEU A 497 -21.26 6.39 5.11
N LEU A 498 -21.33 5.09 4.85
CA LEU A 498 -21.16 4.53 3.50
C LEU A 498 -22.48 4.61 2.75
N CYS A 499 -22.47 5.23 1.58
CA CYS A 499 -23.57 5.24 0.62
C CYS A 499 -23.18 4.49 -0.65
N LEU A 500 -24.03 3.59 -1.14
CA LEU A 500 -23.83 2.79 -2.35
C LEU A 500 -24.94 3.06 -3.36
N SER A 501 -24.58 3.23 -4.62
CA SER A 501 -25.50 3.27 -5.75
C SER A 501 -25.08 2.20 -6.75
N ALA A 502 -25.90 1.15 -6.90
CA ALA A 502 -25.56 0.00 -7.72
C ALA A 502 -26.68 -0.39 -8.71
N PRO A 503 -27.03 0.48 -9.68
CA PRO A 503 -28.08 0.20 -10.65
C PRO A 503 -27.66 -0.83 -11.72
N ASP A 504 -26.37 -1.07 -11.91
CA ASP A 504 -25.82 -1.90 -12.98
C ASP A 504 -25.49 -3.33 -12.50
N THR A 505 -26.09 -4.31 -13.16
CA THR A 505 -25.90 -5.74 -12.89
C THR A 505 -25.19 -6.48 -14.03
N SER A 506 -24.66 -5.74 -15.01
CA SER A 506 -24.01 -6.34 -16.17
C SER A 506 -22.53 -6.58 -15.92
N ASP A 507 -21.76 -5.52 -15.64
CA ASP A 507 -20.33 -5.60 -15.38
C ASP A 507 -19.87 -4.70 -14.22
N GLY A 508 -20.82 -4.02 -13.56
CA GLY A 508 -20.58 -3.15 -12.41
C GLY A 508 -19.87 -1.83 -12.73
N THR A 509 -19.66 -1.49 -14.01
CA THR A 509 -18.97 -0.27 -14.45
C THR A 509 -19.69 1.02 -14.04
N LYS A 510 -21.02 0.96 -13.87
CA LYS A 510 -21.84 2.13 -13.50
C LYS A 510 -22.20 2.17 -12.02
N ASN A 511 -21.67 1.26 -11.22
CA ASN A 511 -21.90 1.26 -9.78
C ASN A 511 -20.92 2.23 -9.11
N SER A 512 -21.36 2.87 -8.02
CA SER A 512 -20.61 3.91 -7.33
C SER A 512 -20.83 3.89 -5.82
N TYR A 513 -19.94 4.55 -5.09
CA TYR A 513 -20.05 4.75 -3.64
C TYR A 513 -19.76 6.20 -3.27
N ALA A 514 -20.26 6.64 -2.12
CA ALA A 514 -19.96 7.94 -1.54
C ALA A 514 -19.86 7.85 -0.02
N LEU A 515 -19.25 8.86 0.58
CA LEU A 515 -19.23 9.06 2.04
C LEU A 515 -20.01 10.31 2.39
N ALA A 516 -21.03 10.18 3.23
CA ALA A 516 -21.90 11.29 3.60
C ALA A 516 -22.05 11.38 5.13
N TRP A 517 -22.17 12.59 5.66
CA TRP A 517 -22.47 12.78 7.08
C TRP A 517 -23.91 12.35 7.38
N PRO A 518 -24.20 11.75 8.55
CA PRO A 518 -25.56 11.30 8.92
C PRO A 518 -26.60 12.41 8.78
N GLU A 519 -26.24 13.66 9.09
CA GLU A 519 -27.12 14.80 8.97
C GLU A 519 -27.26 15.23 7.50
N ALA A 520 -26.21 15.12 6.69
CA ALA A 520 -26.14 15.63 5.32
C ALA A 520 -26.21 14.54 4.24
N LEU A 521 -27.10 13.56 4.39
CA LEU A 521 -27.36 12.55 3.36
C LEU A 521 -28.00 13.15 2.09
N PRO A 522 -27.68 12.63 0.89
CA PRO A 522 -28.29 13.06 -0.37
C PRO A 522 -29.83 13.05 -0.31
N HIS A 523 -30.48 13.93 -1.07
CA HIS A 523 -31.93 14.17 -0.97
C HIS A 523 -32.80 12.95 -1.26
N ASP A 524 -32.34 12.05 -2.11
CA ASP A 524 -32.98 10.81 -2.52
C ASP A 524 -32.39 9.55 -1.84
N ALA A 525 -31.48 9.75 -0.88
CA ALA A 525 -30.82 8.64 -0.20
C ALA A 525 -31.77 7.91 0.76
N THR A 526 -31.67 6.58 0.79
CA THR A 526 -32.33 5.74 1.79
C THR A 526 -31.33 5.37 2.88
N LEU A 527 -31.58 5.74 4.13
CA LEU A 527 -30.76 5.35 5.28
C LEU A 527 -31.25 4.01 5.86
N PHE A 528 -30.36 3.02 5.89
CA PHE A 528 -30.61 1.70 6.44
C PHE A 528 -30.01 1.59 7.85
N PRO A 529 -30.85 1.45 8.90
CA PRO A 529 -30.38 1.33 10.28
C PRO A 529 -29.72 -0.03 10.56
N GLY A 530 -28.84 -0.10 11.55
CA GLY A 530 -28.15 -1.32 11.94
C GLY A 530 -26.86 -1.64 11.16
N LEU A 531 -26.25 -2.78 11.49
CA LEU A 531 -24.97 -3.23 10.94
C LEU A 531 -25.15 -3.92 9.59
N THR A 532 -24.39 -3.47 8.60
CA THR A 532 -24.39 -4.02 7.24
C THR A 532 -23.02 -4.62 6.91
N PHE A 533 -22.98 -5.85 6.44
CA PHE A 533 -21.77 -6.46 5.89
C PHE A 533 -21.72 -6.28 4.38
N VAL A 534 -20.61 -5.78 3.85
CA VAL A 534 -20.44 -5.50 2.41
C VAL A 534 -19.23 -6.26 1.86
N SER A 535 -19.44 -7.25 0.99
CA SER A 535 -18.34 -8.01 0.39
C SER A 535 -17.71 -7.23 -0.76
N ASP A 536 -16.39 -7.05 -0.76
CA ASP A 536 -15.69 -6.26 -1.79
C ASP A 536 -15.63 -6.96 -3.16
N THR A 537 -14.92 -8.07 -3.29
CA THR A 537 -14.30 -8.31 -4.61
C THR A 537 -14.84 -9.46 -5.44
N TYR A 538 -15.20 -10.62 -4.89
CA TYR A 538 -15.39 -11.79 -5.77
C TYR A 538 -16.42 -12.82 -5.31
N TYR A 539 -17.47 -12.43 -4.57
CA TYR A 539 -18.51 -13.40 -4.19
C TYR A 539 -19.16 -14.04 -5.42
N ASP A 540 -18.82 -15.29 -5.71
CA ASP A 540 -19.22 -15.99 -6.94
C ASP A 540 -20.31 -17.02 -6.61
N TYR A 541 -21.43 -16.96 -7.33
CA TYR A 541 -22.53 -17.91 -7.14
C TYR A 541 -22.14 -19.36 -7.44
N GLY A 542 -21.30 -19.56 -8.47
CA GLY A 542 -20.95 -20.88 -9.00
C GLY A 542 -19.65 -21.44 -8.43
N ASN A 543 -18.78 -20.59 -7.88
CA ASN A 543 -17.50 -21.01 -7.32
C ASN A 543 -17.52 -21.00 -5.78
N LEU A 544 -17.73 -22.19 -5.21
CA LEU A 544 -17.78 -22.41 -3.76
C LEU A 544 -16.53 -21.90 -3.01
N TRP A 545 -15.34 -22.04 -3.60
CA TRP A 545 -14.11 -21.56 -2.98
C TRP A 545 -14.11 -20.04 -2.86
N HIS A 546 -14.45 -19.34 -3.95
CA HIS A 546 -14.58 -17.89 -3.97
C HIS A 546 -15.65 -17.40 -3.00
N GLY A 547 -16.83 -18.05 -2.97
CA GLY A 547 -17.89 -17.73 -2.01
C GLY A 547 -17.46 -17.91 -0.56
N THR A 548 -16.79 -19.02 -0.24
CA THR A 548 -16.32 -19.32 1.13
C THR A 548 -15.22 -18.35 1.58
N SER A 549 -14.25 -18.08 0.70
CA SER A 549 -13.15 -17.14 0.97
C SER A 549 -13.64 -15.71 1.18
N ALA A 550 -14.75 -15.34 0.51
CA ALA A 550 -15.36 -14.01 0.66
C ALA A 550 -16.09 -13.83 2.00
N ILE A 551 -16.67 -14.89 2.59
CA ILE A 551 -17.42 -14.79 3.85
C ILE A 551 -16.55 -14.94 5.10
N LEU A 552 -15.41 -15.65 5.01
CA LEU A 552 -14.54 -15.96 6.14
C LEU A 552 -14.07 -14.71 6.94
N PRO A 553 -13.68 -13.60 6.28
CA PRO A 553 -13.37 -12.34 6.96
C PRO A 553 -14.49 -11.82 7.88
N PHE A 554 -15.74 -11.92 7.43
CA PHE A 554 -16.88 -11.48 8.23
C PHE A 554 -17.15 -12.39 9.42
N VAL A 555 -16.94 -13.69 9.26
CA VAL A 555 -17.05 -14.65 10.36
C VAL A 555 -15.99 -14.36 11.42
N SER A 556 -14.77 -14.02 11.00
CA SER A 556 -13.70 -13.58 11.88
C SER A 556 -14.07 -12.30 12.63
N TRP A 557 -14.59 -11.30 11.92
CA TRP A 557 -15.06 -10.06 12.54
C TRP A 557 -16.19 -10.29 13.55
N HIS A 558 -17.19 -11.10 13.18
CA HIS A 558 -18.29 -11.51 14.06
C HIS A 558 -17.75 -12.11 15.35
N GLN A 559 -16.79 -13.05 15.26
CA GLN A 559 -16.18 -13.67 16.43
C GLN A 559 -15.44 -12.67 17.32
N ARG A 560 -14.78 -11.67 16.72
CA ARG A 560 -14.01 -10.64 17.45
C ARG A 560 -14.92 -9.64 18.16
N LYS A 561 -16.02 -9.26 17.54
CA LYS A 561 -16.97 -8.28 18.07
C LYS A 561 -18.09 -8.97 18.87
N GLU A 562 -17.71 -9.92 19.73
CA GLU A 562 -18.62 -10.58 20.68
C GLU A 562 -19.89 -11.18 20.02
N CYS A 563 -19.71 -11.82 18.86
CA CYS A 563 -20.78 -12.42 18.07
C CYS A 563 -21.83 -11.43 17.56
N ALA A 564 -21.43 -10.20 17.29
CA ALA A 564 -22.32 -9.23 16.64
C ALA A 564 -22.83 -9.77 15.30
N VAL A 565 -24.14 -9.90 15.17
CA VAL A 565 -24.82 -10.35 13.96
C VAL A 565 -25.19 -9.12 13.12
N PRO A 566 -24.89 -9.10 11.81
CA PRO A 566 -25.32 -8.01 10.95
C PRO A 566 -26.84 -8.09 10.68
N ASP A 567 -27.48 -6.94 10.51
CA ASP A 567 -28.87 -6.84 10.09
C ASP A 567 -29.06 -7.24 8.63
N ARG A 568 -28.03 -7.04 7.80
CA ARG A 568 -28.06 -7.33 6.36
C ARG A 568 -26.68 -7.54 5.73
N TRP A 569 -26.71 -8.18 4.57
CA TRP A 569 -25.58 -8.33 3.66
C TRP A 569 -25.79 -7.56 2.37
N VAL A 570 -24.72 -6.97 1.87
CA VAL A 570 -24.61 -6.49 0.49
C VAL A 570 -23.46 -7.25 -0.14
N LEU A 571 -23.73 -7.96 -1.23
CA LEU A 571 -22.76 -8.84 -1.85
C LEU A 571 -22.37 -8.31 -3.24
N PHE A 572 -21.07 -8.29 -3.54
CA PHE A 572 -20.53 -7.92 -4.84
C PHE A 572 -19.58 -8.98 -5.41
N HIS A 573 -19.53 -9.04 -6.74
CA HIS A 573 -18.55 -9.78 -7.52
C HIS A 573 -18.02 -8.89 -8.64
N TRP A 574 -16.76 -8.49 -8.55
CA TRP A 574 -16.12 -7.60 -9.52
C TRP A 574 -16.95 -6.34 -9.84
N GLY A 575 -17.59 -5.80 -8.81
CA GLY A 575 -18.45 -4.61 -8.87
C GLY A 575 -19.92 -4.88 -9.20
N GLU A 576 -20.30 -6.09 -9.58
CA GLU A 576 -21.71 -6.46 -9.82
C GLU A 576 -22.40 -6.84 -8.50
N PRO A 577 -23.60 -6.30 -8.21
CA PRO A 577 -24.35 -6.68 -7.03
C PRO A 577 -24.90 -8.11 -7.14
N ARG A 578 -24.98 -8.77 -6.00
CA ARG A 578 -25.44 -10.16 -5.86
C ARG A 578 -26.62 -10.16 -4.87
N THR A 579 -27.74 -10.72 -5.32
CA THR A 579 -29.03 -10.69 -4.59
C THR A 579 -29.30 -11.98 -3.82
N SER A 580 -28.42 -12.97 -3.93
CA SER A 580 -28.55 -14.23 -3.21
C SER A 580 -27.18 -14.83 -2.87
N MET A 581 -27.19 -15.93 -2.12
CA MET A 581 -26.00 -16.71 -1.81
C MET A 581 -26.21 -18.16 -2.28
N GLY A 582 -25.15 -18.82 -2.74
CA GLY A 582 -25.20 -20.21 -3.17
C GLY A 582 -25.53 -21.09 -1.96
N ALA A 583 -26.38 -22.10 -2.17
CA ALA A 583 -27.00 -22.86 -1.08
C ALA A 583 -26.00 -23.42 -0.04
N TRP A 584 -24.83 -23.90 -0.48
CA TRP A 584 -23.81 -24.43 0.42
C TRP A 584 -23.18 -23.33 1.30
N VAL A 585 -22.78 -22.21 0.69
CA VAL A 585 -22.19 -21.06 1.42
C VAL A 585 -23.22 -20.40 2.33
N HIS A 586 -24.49 -20.38 1.90
CA HIS A 586 -25.61 -19.90 2.71
C HIS A 586 -25.82 -20.75 3.96
N ASN A 587 -25.85 -22.08 3.83
CA ASN A 587 -25.96 -22.98 4.98
C ASN A 587 -24.77 -22.83 5.94
N LEU A 588 -23.55 -22.66 5.41
CA LEU A 588 -22.37 -22.43 6.22
C LEU A 588 -22.43 -21.10 6.97
N THR A 589 -22.82 -20.01 6.29
CA THR A 589 -22.95 -18.68 6.88
C THR A 589 -24.06 -18.65 7.92
N ARG A 590 -25.20 -19.29 7.63
CA ARG A 590 -26.31 -19.49 8.57
C ARG A 590 -25.84 -20.21 9.83
N ALA A 591 -25.07 -21.28 9.68
CA ALA A 591 -24.54 -22.01 10.83
C ALA A 591 -23.57 -21.13 11.65
N ALA A 592 -22.71 -20.36 10.99
CA ALA A 592 -21.66 -19.58 11.63
C ALA A 592 -22.16 -18.29 12.33
N ILE A 593 -23.05 -17.52 11.68
CA ILE A 593 -23.47 -16.17 12.10
C ILE A 593 -24.99 -16.09 12.33
N GLY A 594 -25.78 -16.99 11.75
CA GLY A 594 -27.25 -16.94 11.77
C GLY A 594 -27.85 -16.55 10.42
N GLU A 595 -29.19 -16.57 10.33
CA GLU A 595 -29.90 -16.14 9.11
C GLU A 595 -29.83 -14.62 8.99
N VAL A 596 -29.34 -14.13 7.86
CA VAL A 596 -29.23 -12.70 7.58
C VAL A 596 -29.69 -12.44 6.14
N ARG A 597 -30.52 -11.40 5.98
CA ARG A 597 -31.05 -10.99 4.67
C ARG A 597 -29.95 -10.43 3.77
N ILE A 598 -30.00 -10.78 2.49
CA ILE A 598 -29.18 -10.15 1.44
C ILE A 598 -30.01 -9.02 0.83
N GLU A 599 -29.47 -7.81 0.88
CA GLU A 599 -30.16 -6.60 0.45
C GLU A 599 -29.97 -6.36 -1.05
N ASP A 600 -31.08 -6.24 -1.78
CA ASP A 600 -31.07 -5.83 -3.18
C ASP A 600 -31.14 -4.30 -3.26
N LEU A 601 -30.02 -3.68 -3.62
CA LEU A 601 -29.91 -2.22 -3.71
C LEU A 601 -30.77 -1.60 -4.82
N ARG A 602 -31.43 -2.40 -5.67
CA ARG A 602 -32.31 -1.93 -6.76
C ARG A 602 -33.78 -1.80 -6.34
N GLY A 603 -34.18 -2.48 -5.27
CA GLY A 603 -35.60 -2.74 -4.95
C GLY A 603 -36.35 -1.60 -4.23
N HIS A 604 -35.68 -0.50 -3.90
CA HIS A 604 -36.22 0.51 -2.98
C HIS A 604 -36.73 1.76 -3.69
N GLY A 605 -37.80 1.65 -4.48
CA GLY A 605 -38.80 2.71 -4.76
C GLY A 605 -38.37 4.14 -5.14
N GLY A 606 -37.09 4.41 -5.29
CA GLY A 606 -36.47 5.71 -5.45
C GLY A 606 -35.12 5.49 -6.11
N ALA A 607 -34.81 6.32 -7.11
CA ALA A 607 -33.60 6.20 -7.93
C ALA A 607 -32.29 6.54 -7.17
N GLY A 608 -32.37 6.75 -5.85
CA GLY A 608 -31.29 7.28 -5.04
C GLY A 608 -30.43 6.22 -4.33
N PRO A 609 -29.31 6.66 -3.72
CA PRO A 609 -28.32 5.78 -3.12
C PRO A 609 -28.77 5.18 -1.77
N ALA A 610 -28.30 3.97 -1.45
CA ALA A 610 -28.50 3.31 -0.17
C ALA A 610 -27.35 3.65 0.79
N CYS A 611 -27.65 4.34 1.90
CA CYS A 611 -26.68 4.70 2.93
C CYS A 611 -26.87 3.81 4.17
N PHE A 612 -25.79 3.40 4.84
CA PHE A 612 -25.85 2.48 5.97
C PHE A 612 -25.45 3.17 7.27
N GLU A 613 -26.25 3.01 8.33
CA GLU A 613 -25.93 3.51 9.67
C GLU A 613 -24.62 2.92 10.18
N LYS A 614 -24.40 1.61 9.98
CA LYS A 614 -23.13 0.94 10.24
C LYS A 614 -22.78 0.00 9.09
N ALA A 615 -21.54 -0.01 8.64
CA ALA A 615 -21.07 -0.95 7.63
C ALA A 615 -19.67 -1.50 7.93
N ALA A 616 -19.48 -2.81 7.78
CA ALA A 616 -18.17 -3.46 7.75
C ALA A 616 -17.91 -3.99 6.34
N VAL A 617 -16.79 -3.59 5.74
CA VAL A 617 -16.42 -3.91 4.36
C VAL A 617 -15.09 -4.64 4.35
N PHE A 618 -15.04 -5.83 3.77
CA PHE A 618 -13.80 -6.62 3.69
C PHE A 618 -13.29 -6.71 2.27
N ARG A 619 -12.07 -6.19 2.07
CA ARG A 619 -11.38 -6.14 0.77
C ARG A 619 -10.45 -7.30 0.48
N HIS A 620 -10.00 -7.94 1.55
CA HIS A 620 -9.04 -9.03 1.51
C HIS A 620 -9.68 -10.30 2.06
N ASN A 621 -9.23 -11.43 1.52
CA ASN A 621 -9.68 -12.75 1.93
C ASN A 621 -8.93 -13.27 3.15
N GLU A 622 -9.30 -14.46 3.62
CA GLU A 622 -8.71 -15.10 4.78
C GLU A 622 -7.19 -15.30 4.65
N GLY A 623 -6.65 -15.31 3.43
CA GLY A 623 -5.21 -15.35 3.14
C GLY A 623 -4.42 -14.20 3.79
N ALA A 624 -5.05 -13.05 4.04
CA ALA A 624 -4.45 -11.92 4.74
C ALA A 624 -4.53 -12.01 6.29
N MET A 625 -5.30 -12.95 6.85
CA MET A 625 -5.35 -13.17 8.30
C MET A 625 -4.03 -13.78 8.81
N LYS A 626 -3.66 -13.50 10.06
CA LYS A 626 -2.58 -14.26 10.69
C LYS A 626 -3.01 -15.73 10.88
N LYS A 627 -2.01 -16.63 10.83
CA LYS A 627 -2.23 -18.09 10.89
C LYS A 627 -3.06 -18.54 12.10
N GLN A 628 -2.81 -17.94 13.27
CA GLN A 628 -3.52 -18.28 14.50
C GLN A 628 -5.00 -17.90 14.41
N ARG A 629 -5.30 -16.65 14.01
CA ARG A 629 -6.66 -16.16 13.84
C ARG A 629 -7.46 -17.00 12.87
N ARG A 630 -6.89 -17.29 11.70
CA ARG A 630 -7.52 -18.13 10.67
C ARG A 630 -7.92 -19.52 11.22
N ARG A 631 -7.08 -20.11 12.08
CA ARG A 631 -7.37 -21.40 12.72
C ARG A 631 -8.54 -21.29 13.69
N GLU A 632 -8.60 -20.23 14.49
CA GLU A 632 -9.71 -20.00 15.43
C GLU A 632 -11.04 -19.85 14.69
N VAL A 633 -11.04 -19.13 13.56
CA VAL A 633 -12.22 -18.97 12.70
C VAL A 633 -12.66 -20.32 12.12
N TYR A 634 -11.72 -21.11 11.59
CA TYR A 634 -12.03 -22.45 11.09
C TYR A 634 -12.54 -23.39 12.19
N ASP A 635 -11.99 -23.29 13.40
CA ASP A 635 -12.46 -24.07 14.54
C ASP A 635 -13.90 -23.71 14.92
N MET A 636 -14.19 -22.41 14.98
CA MET A 636 -15.55 -21.92 15.24
C MET A 636 -16.51 -22.38 14.14
N MET A 637 -16.17 -22.21 12.87
CA MET A 637 -17.03 -22.60 11.75
C MET A 637 -17.28 -24.10 11.71
N ARG A 638 -16.23 -24.92 11.89
CA ARG A 638 -16.35 -26.37 11.98
C ARG A 638 -17.31 -26.77 13.08
N CYS A 639 -17.15 -26.19 14.25
CA CYS A 639 -17.99 -26.46 15.41
C CYS A 639 -19.45 -26.03 15.17
N ARG A 640 -19.68 -24.81 14.71
CA ARG A 640 -21.02 -24.27 14.41
C ARG A 640 -21.74 -25.09 13.33
N ALA A 641 -21.02 -25.50 12.28
CA ALA A 641 -21.55 -26.37 11.24
C ALA A 641 -22.00 -27.72 11.81
N ARG A 642 -21.19 -28.34 12.69
CA ARG A 642 -21.55 -29.60 13.37
C ARG A 642 -22.79 -29.44 14.25
N ALA A 643 -22.84 -28.39 15.07
CA ALA A 643 -23.99 -28.10 15.92
C ALA A 643 -25.27 -27.89 15.09
N SER A 644 -25.21 -27.08 14.04
CA SER A 644 -26.33 -26.82 13.14
C SER A 644 -26.82 -28.08 12.41
N CYS A 645 -25.95 -29.07 12.20
CA CYS A 645 -26.28 -30.33 11.54
C CYS A 645 -26.57 -31.48 12.52
N GLY A 646 -26.64 -31.21 13.84
CA GLY A 646 -26.89 -32.24 14.84
C GLY A 646 -25.78 -33.29 14.93
N VAL A 647 -24.56 -32.96 14.51
CA VAL A 647 -23.40 -33.85 14.57
C VAL A 647 -22.79 -33.73 15.96
N ALA A 648 -23.20 -34.63 16.85
CA ALA A 648 -22.57 -34.76 18.16
C ALA A 648 -21.09 -35.14 17.99
N ARG A 649 -20.24 -34.66 18.90
CA ARG A 649 -18.86 -35.13 19.02
C ARG A 649 -18.92 -36.58 19.52
N ALA A 650 -19.09 -37.52 18.60
CA ALA A 650 -19.23 -38.92 18.94
C ALA A 650 -18.04 -39.33 19.83
N ILE A 651 -18.31 -40.16 20.84
CA ILE A 651 -17.24 -40.87 21.57
C ILE A 651 -16.70 -41.88 20.57
N MET A 652 -15.87 -41.41 19.66
CA MET A 652 -15.30 -42.23 18.61
C MET A 652 -14.13 -42.99 19.21
N ASP A 653 -13.97 -44.26 18.83
CA ASP A 653 -12.82 -45.05 19.24
C ASP A 653 -11.52 -44.29 18.88
N PRO A 654 -10.74 -43.85 19.88
CA PRO A 654 -9.53 -43.07 19.64
C PRO A 654 -8.47 -43.88 18.88
N LYS A 655 -8.60 -45.21 18.81
CA LYS A 655 -7.68 -46.10 18.08
C LYS A 655 -8.12 -46.37 16.65
N ALA A 656 -9.38 -46.18 16.30
CA ALA A 656 -9.87 -46.46 14.94
C ALA A 656 -9.32 -45.43 13.94
N ILE A 657 -8.90 -45.87 12.74
CA ILE A 657 -8.40 -45.00 11.66
C ILE A 657 -9.46 -44.95 10.56
N ARG A 658 -10.07 -43.78 10.35
CA ARG A 658 -11.17 -43.62 9.41
C ARG A 658 -10.67 -42.95 8.13
N MET A 659 -10.61 -43.73 7.07
CA MET A 659 -10.24 -43.26 5.75
C MET A 659 -11.49 -42.99 4.92
N THR A 660 -11.52 -41.85 4.23
CA THR A 660 -12.62 -41.48 3.34
C THR A 660 -12.10 -41.22 1.93
N LEU A 661 -12.62 -41.97 0.96
CA LEU A 661 -12.43 -41.69 -0.46
C LEU A 661 -13.57 -40.79 -0.90
N LEU A 662 -13.27 -39.50 -1.08
CA LEU A 662 -14.24 -38.51 -1.55
C LEU A 662 -14.08 -38.31 -3.06
N LEU A 663 -14.89 -39.04 -3.81
CA LEU A 663 -14.88 -39.13 -5.27
C LEU A 663 -15.86 -38.14 -5.91
N ARG A 664 -15.73 -37.91 -7.21
CA ARG A 664 -16.60 -37.01 -7.99
C ARG A 664 -16.92 -37.63 -9.33
N LEU A 665 -18.05 -37.24 -9.91
CA LEU A 665 -18.43 -37.63 -11.26
C LEU A 665 -17.94 -36.60 -12.29
N GLY A 666 -17.67 -37.06 -13.52
CA GLY A 666 -17.28 -36.22 -14.65
C GLY A 666 -15.82 -35.75 -14.60
N SER A 667 -15.59 -34.46 -14.86
CA SER A 667 -14.26 -33.83 -14.85
C SER A 667 -13.47 -34.21 -13.60
N ARG A 668 -12.19 -34.61 -13.74
CA ARG A 668 -11.31 -35.01 -12.63
C ARG A 668 -11.79 -36.20 -11.78
N SER A 669 -12.70 -37.02 -12.31
CA SER A 669 -12.97 -38.37 -11.76
C SER A 669 -11.81 -39.32 -12.06
N PHE A 670 -11.69 -40.45 -11.36
CA PHE A 670 -10.72 -41.47 -11.75
C PHE A 670 -11.25 -42.26 -12.96
N LYS A 671 -10.35 -42.63 -13.89
CA LYS A 671 -10.69 -43.49 -15.05
C LYS A 671 -11.21 -44.87 -14.62
N ASN A 672 -10.67 -45.41 -13.53
CA ASN A 672 -11.08 -46.68 -12.95
C ASN A 672 -11.27 -46.55 -11.44
N GLU A 673 -12.39 -45.97 -11.04
CA GLU A 673 -12.74 -45.73 -9.63
C GLU A 673 -12.74 -47.03 -8.81
N SER A 674 -13.29 -48.12 -9.35
CA SER A 674 -13.39 -49.42 -8.67
C SER A 674 -12.02 -49.97 -8.26
N THR A 675 -11.02 -49.86 -9.15
CA THR A 675 -9.66 -50.28 -8.82
C THR A 675 -9.04 -49.40 -7.74
N VAL A 676 -9.20 -48.07 -7.83
CA VAL A 676 -8.70 -47.14 -6.81
C VAL A 676 -9.31 -47.45 -5.45
N ILE A 677 -10.63 -47.65 -5.38
CA ILE A 677 -11.33 -48.03 -4.14
C ILE A 677 -10.71 -49.31 -3.55
N ARG A 678 -10.57 -50.36 -4.37
CA ARG A 678 -10.02 -51.65 -3.96
C ARG A 678 -8.61 -51.53 -3.37
N ILE A 679 -7.75 -50.68 -3.93
CA ILE A 679 -6.38 -50.46 -3.42
C ILE A 679 -6.44 -49.96 -1.98
N PHE A 680 -7.19 -48.87 -1.73
CA PHE A 680 -7.27 -48.27 -0.40
C PHE A 680 -8.00 -49.17 0.60
N GLU A 681 -9.02 -49.92 0.18
CA GLU A 681 -9.66 -50.95 1.02
C GLU A 681 -8.67 -52.05 1.41
N THR A 682 -7.85 -52.51 0.46
CA THR A 682 -6.85 -53.56 0.69
C THR A 682 -5.77 -53.09 1.66
N GLU A 683 -5.25 -51.86 1.51
CA GLU A 683 -4.25 -51.33 2.43
C GLU A 683 -4.82 -51.03 3.82
N CYS A 684 -6.05 -50.53 3.90
CA CYS A 684 -6.71 -50.30 5.18
C CYS A 684 -6.97 -51.62 5.93
N ALA A 685 -7.36 -52.69 5.23
CA ALA A 685 -7.58 -54.01 5.85
C ALA A 685 -6.32 -54.61 6.50
N LYS A 686 -5.11 -54.14 6.13
CA LYS A 686 -3.85 -54.56 6.77
C LYS A 686 -3.59 -53.87 8.11
N VAL A 687 -4.40 -52.87 8.48
CA VAL A 687 -4.21 -52.05 9.68
C VAL A 687 -5.39 -52.22 10.64
N ASP A 688 -5.13 -52.78 11.81
CA ASP A 688 -6.14 -52.99 12.85
C ASP A 688 -6.90 -51.70 13.18
N GLY A 689 -8.24 -51.77 13.17
CA GLY A 689 -9.11 -50.64 13.46
C GLY A 689 -9.25 -49.62 12.32
N CYS A 690 -8.69 -49.88 11.14
CA CYS A 690 -8.90 -49.04 9.97
C CYS A 690 -10.26 -49.32 9.31
N VAL A 691 -11.00 -48.27 8.95
CA VAL A 691 -12.29 -48.35 8.26
C VAL A 691 -12.28 -47.40 7.06
N VAL A 692 -12.65 -47.91 5.88
CA VAL A 692 -12.80 -47.11 4.66
C VAL A 692 -14.27 -46.75 4.43
N LYS A 693 -14.52 -45.52 4.02
CA LYS A 693 -15.82 -45.03 3.54
C LYS A 693 -15.64 -44.39 2.16
N VAL A 694 -16.49 -44.76 1.22
CA VAL A 694 -16.52 -44.15 -0.12
C VAL A 694 -17.73 -43.23 -0.21
N ALA A 695 -17.52 -42.02 -0.71
CA ALA A 695 -18.57 -41.03 -0.88
C ALA A 695 -18.37 -40.22 -2.15
N TRP A 696 -19.45 -39.72 -2.75
CA TRP A 696 -19.40 -38.86 -3.93
C TRP A 696 -19.83 -37.45 -3.56
N GLY A 697 -18.95 -36.46 -3.75
CA GLY A 697 -19.19 -35.07 -3.34
C GLY A 697 -20.49 -34.49 -3.89
N ASN A 698 -20.82 -34.81 -5.14
CA ASN A 698 -21.99 -34.27 -5.85
C ASN A 698 -23.34 -34.75 -5.27
N ASN A 699 -23.36 -35.83 -4.48
CA ASN A 699 -24.59 -36.49 -4.01
C ASN A 699 -24.90 -36.21 -2.54
N MET A 700 -24.21 -35.27 -1.90
CA MET A 700 -24.32 -35.03 -0.47
C MET A 700 -24.90 -33.66 -0.16
N THR A 701 -25.84 -33.61 0.80
CA THR A 701 -26.28 -32.34 1.37
C THR A 701 -25.15 -31.69 2.18
N PHE A 702 -25.33 -30.41 2.57
CA PHE A 702 -24.37 -29.73 3.45
C PHE A 702 -24.13 -30.53 4.74
N CYS A 703 -25.18 -31.02 5.40
CA CYS A 703 -25.03 -31.75 6.65
C CYS A 703 -24.45 -33.16 6.47
N ASP A 704 -24.71 -33.82 5.35
CA ASP A 704 -24.03 -35.08 5.02
C ASP A 704 -22.52 -34.87 4.89
N GLN A 705 -22.10 -33.77 4.27
CA GLN A 705 -20.69 -33.40 4.15
C GLN A 705 -20.06 -33.06 5.50
N VAL A 706 -20.74 -32.27 6.35
CA VAL A 706 -20.28 -31.96 7.72
C VAL A 706 -20.09 -33.24 8.53
N LYS A 707 -21.08 -34.14 8.48
CA LYS A 707 -21.00 -35.44 9.16
C LYS A 707 -19.84 -36.27 8.63
N LEU A 708 -19.75 -36.43 7.31
CA LEU A 708 -18.68 -37.21 6.68
C LEU A 708 -17.30 -36.70 7.09
N MET A 709 -17.04 -35.40 6.95
CA MET A 709 -15.73 -34.80 7.26
C MET A 709 -15.40 -34.88 8.76
N SER A 710 -16.41 -34.81 9.64
CA SER A 710 -16.19 -35.00 11.09
C SER A 710 -15.77 -36.42 11.46
N GLU A 711 -16.07 -37.40 10.60
CA GLU A 711 -15.71 -38.80 10.77
C GLU A 711 -14.42 -39.16 10.02
N THR A 712 -13.76 -38.22 9.34
CA THR A 712 -12.59 -38.51 8.49
C THR A 712 -11.26 -38.17 9.17
N ASP A 713 -10.39 -39.18 9.33
CA ASP A 713 -9.00 -38.99 9.75
C ASP A 713 -8.05 -38.86 8.55
N ILE A 714 -8.31 -39.60 7.46
CA ILE A 714 -7.54 -39.56 6.21
C ILE A 714 -8.50 -39.32 5.05
N LEU A 715 -8.36 -38.19 4.37
CA LEU A 715 -9.12 -37.88 3.16
C LEU A 715 -8.30 -38.19 1.91
N VAL A 716 -8.84 -39.04 1.05
CA VAL A 716 -8.31 -39.35 -0.28
C VAL A 716 -9.24 -38.70 -1.30
N SER A 717 -8.77 -37.71 -2.06
CA SER A 717 -9.67 -36.93 -2.91
C SER A 717 -9.02 -36.40 -4.19
N PRO A 718 -9.68 -36.54 -5.35
CA PRO A 718 -9.35 -35.78 -6.55
C PRO A 718 -9.43 -34.27 -6.32
N HIS A 719 -8.51 -33.52 -6.92
CA HIS A 719 -8.49 -32.06 -6.79
C HIS A 719 -9.81 -31.43 -7.24
N GLY A 720 -10.44 -30.69 -6.33
CA GLY A 720 -11.67 -29.96 -6.56
C GLY A 720 -12.93 -30.80 -6.34
N CYS A 721 -12.83 -32.02 -5.81
CA CYS A 721 -13.98 -32.73 -5.24
C CYS A 721 -14.37 -32.09 -3.91
N GLN A 722 -15.14 -31.00 -3.98
CA GLN A 722 -15.58 -30.20 -2.83
C GLN A 722 -14.44 -29.79 -1.88
N LEU A 723 -13.39 -29.22 -2.49
CA LEU A 723 -12.25 -28.57 -1.84
C LEU A 723 -12.62 -27.88 -0.51
N THR A 724 -13.70 -27.09 -0.50
CA THR A 724 -14.19 -26.32 0.66
C THR A 724 -14.49 -27.17 1.90
N ASN A 725 -14.69 -28.47 1.78
CA ASN A 725 -15.01 -29.35 2.91
C ASN A 725 -13.82 -29.61 3.83
N LEU A 726 -12.59 -29.36 3.36
CA LEU A 726 -11.36 -29.66 4.09
C LEU A 726 -11.33 -29.07 5.49
N PHE A 727 -11.78 -27.82 5.68
CA PHE A 727 -11.73 -27.20 7.01
C PHE A 727 -12.73 -27.84 8.02
N LEU A 728 -13.72 -28.61 7.56
CA LEU A 728 -14.69 -29.32 8.41
C LEU A 728 -14.11 -30.57 9.08
N MET A 729 -13.00 -31.09 8.57
CA MET A 729 -12.26 -32.19 9.17
C MET A 729 -11.56 -31.75 10.45
N ASP A 730 -11.29 -32.70 11.35
CA ASP A 730 -10.57 -32.43 12.59
C ASP A 730 -9.11 -32.00 12.35
N LYS A 731 -8.56 -31.26 13.32
CA LYS A 731 -7.13 -30.93 13.31
C LYS A 731 -6.30 -32.21 13.32
N ASN A 732 -5.12 -32.13 12.72
CA ASN A 732 -4.19 -33.25 12.53
C ASN A 732 -4.68 -34.37 11.59
N SER A 733 -5.89 -34.29 11.04
CA SER A 733 -6.30 -35.18 9.94
C SER A 733 -5.36 -35.02 8.75
N SER A 734 -5.28 -36.06 7.91
CA SER A 734 -4.38 -36.16 6.79
C SER A 734 -5.12 -36.10 5.45
N VAL A 735 -4.50 -35.50 4.43
CA VAL A 735 -5.11 -35.30 3.11
C VAL A 735 -4.17 -35.79 2.02
N MET A 736 -4.68 -36.64 1.14
CA MET A 736 -4.04 -37.18 -0.06
C MET A 736 -4.79 -36.67 -1.29
N GLU A 737 -4.05 -36.04 -2.20
CA GLU A 737 -4.63 -35.28 -3.32
C GLU A 737 -4.19 -35.81 -4.69
N PHE A 738 -5.11 -35.86 -5.65
CA PHE A 738 -4.88 -36.44 -6.98
C PHE A 738 -5.23 -35.47 -8.11
N TYR A 739 -4.40 -35.42 -9.14
CA TYR A 739 -4.55 -34.53 -10.30
C TYR A 739 -4.50 -35.30 -11.64
N PRO A 740 -5.24 -34.83 -12.67
CA PRO A 740 -5.04 -35.31 -14.04
C PRO A 740 -3.72 -34.78 -14.61
N LYS A 741 -3.27 -35.37 -15.73
CA LYS A 741 -2.08 -34.93 -16.48
C LYS A 741 -2.22 -33.48 -16.94
N GLY A 742 -1.10 -32.77 -17.05
CA GLY A 742 -1.00 -31.44 -17.68
C GLY A 742 -1.63 -30.28 -16.91
N TRP A 743 -2.39 -30.56 -15.84
CA TRP A 743 -3.08 -29.51 -15.08
C TRP A 743 -2.12 -28.57 -14.34
N GLN A 744 -0.95 -29.06 -13.88
CA GLN A 744 -0.02 -28.30 -13.04
C GLN A 744 0.60 -27.08 -13.73
N GLU A 745 1.00 -27.21 -15.00
CA GLU A 745 1.69 -26.16 -15.75
C GLU A 745 0.78 -24.96 -16.04
N LEU A 746 -0.52 -25.17 -16.01
CA LEU A 746 -1.51 -24.19 -16.47
C LEU A 746 -2.45 -23.68 -15.36
N ALA A 747 -2.54 -24.37 -14.21
CA ALA A 747 -3.42 -24.00 -13.11
C ALA A 747 -2.93 -22.83 -12.23
N GLY A 748 -1.71 -22.33 -12.47
CA GLY A 748 -1.13 -21.22 -11.70
C GLY A 748 -1.15 -21.49 -10.20
N VAL A 749 -1.60 -20.52 -9.41
CA VAL A 749 -1.66 -20.64 -7.93
C VAL A 749 -2.74 -21.59 -7.42
N GLY A 750 -3.76 -21.89 -8.23
CA GLY A 750 -4.89 -22.75 -7.83
C GLY A 750 -4.48 -24.18 -7.46
N GLN A 751 -3.31 -24.62 -7.94
CA GLN A 751 -2.75 -25.93 -7.62
C GLN A 751 -2.32 -26.13 -6.16
N TYR A 752 -2.29 -25.07 -5.37
CA TYR A 752 -1.83 -25.14 -3.98
C TYR A 752 -2.97 -25.08 -2.97
N ILE A 753 -4.24 -24.99 -3.40
CA ILE A 753 -5.34 -24.68 -2.47
C ILE A 753 -5.59 -25.81 -1.46
N TYR A 754 -5.54 -27.09 -1.83
CA TYR A 754 -5.65 -28.19 -0.84
C TYR A 754 -4.52 -28.11 0.19
N ARG A 755 -3.29 -27.85 -0.25
CA ARG A 755 -2.12 -27.71 0.63
C ARG A 755 -2.29 -26.52 1.59
N TRP A 756 -2.75 -25.39 1.07
CA TRP A 756 -3.06 -24.20 1.87
C TRP A 756 -4.15 -24.49 2.89
N MET A 757 -5.29 -25.02 2.47
CA MET A 757 -6.38 -25.32 3.37
C MET A 757 -6.04 -26.36 4.42
N ALA A 758 -5.31 -27.42 4.07
CA ALA A 758 -4.83 -28.37 5.05
C ALA A 758 -3.97 -27.66 6.12
N ASN A 759 -2.97 -26.87 5.71
CA ASN A 759 -2.12 -26.13 6.64
C ASN A 759 -2.91 -25.10 7.48
N TRP A 760 -3.82 -24.38 6.85
CA TRP A 760 -4.64 -23.34 7.46
C TRP A 760 -5.64 -23.93 8.46
N ALA A 761 -6.20 -25.10 8.20
CA ALA A 761 -7.09 -25.84 9.11
C ALA A 761 -6.35 -26.66 10.19
N GLY A 762 -5.01 -26.67 10.18
CA GLY A 762 -4.22 -27.46 11.13
C GLY A 762 -4.18 -28.95 10.83
N MET A 763 -4.37 -29.33 9.57
CA MET A 763 -4.26 -30.67 9.03
C MET A 763 -2.90 -30.90 8.36
N GLN A 764 -2.65 -32.13 7.91
CA GLN A 764 -1.43 -32.56 7.25
C GLN A 764 -1.69 -32.90 5.78
N HIS A 765 -1.09 -32.15 4.85
CA HIS A 765 -1.08 -32.53 3.42
C HIS A 765 0.02 -33.57 3.21
N LYS A 766 -0.34 -34.78 2.77
CA LYS A 766 0.54 -35.95 2.65
C LYS A 766 1.18 -36.09 1.27
N GLY A 767 1.16 -35.03 0.48
CA GLY A 767 1.64 -35.01 -0.89
C GLY A 767 0.51 -35.06 -1.91
N SER A 768 0.91 -35.03 -3.17
CA SER A 768 0.00 -35.01 -4.32
C SER A 768 0.47 -36.00 -5.37
N TRP A 769 -0.45 -36.76 -5.94
CA TRP A 769 -0.19 -37.57 -7.12
C TRP A 769 -0.67 -36.87 -8.38
N ARG A 770 0.12 -36.96 -9.45
CA ARG A 770 -0.21 -36.39 -10.76
C ARG A 770 -0.10 -37.48 -11.80
N ASP A 771 -1.14 -37.64 -12.60
CA ASP A 771 -1.18 -38.66 -13.63
C ASP A 771 -0.08 -38.42 -14.69
N PRO A 772 0.92 -39.30 -14.81
CA PRO A 772 1.95 -39.17 -15.84
C PRO A 772 1.46 -39.63 -17.23
N HIS A 773 0.37 -40.41 -17.28
CA HIS A 773 -0.11 -41.12 -18.47
C HIS A 773 -1.49 -40.66 -18.97
N GLY A 774 -1.95 -39.49 -18.54
CA GLY A 774 -3.17 -38.86 -19.07
C GLY A 774 -3.07 -38.48 -20.56
N GLU A 775 -4.20 -38.03 -21.10
CA GLU A 775 -4.31 -37.58 -22.50
C GLU A 775 -3.48 -36.32 -22.75
N GLU A 776 -2.99 -36.13 -23.98
CA GLU A 776 -2.29 -34.91 -24.38
C GLU A 776 -3.27 -33.90 -24.96
N CYS A 777 -3.04 -32.62 -24.65
CA CYS A 777 -3.91 -31.56 -25.14
C CYS A 777 -3.81 -31.46 -26.67
N PRO A 778 -4.95 -31.47 -27.40
CA PRO A 778 -4.94 -31.34 -28.86
C PRO A 778 -4.79 -29.88 -29.33
N HIS A 779 -4.77 -28.90 -28.41
CA HIS A 779 -4.72 -27.48 -28.71
C HIS A 779 -3.31 -26.91 -28.53
N THR A 780 -3.00 -25.83 -29.26
CA THR A 780 -1.77 -25.05 -29.07
C THR A 780 -1.96 -23.87 -28.10
N ASP A 781 -3.21 -23.44 -27.89
CA ASP A 781 -3.54 -22.37 -26.96
C ASP A 781 -3.50 -22.84 -25.50
N LYS A 782 -2.79 -22.09 -24.65
CA LYS A 782 -2.58 -22.44 -23.24
C LYS A 782 -3.89 -22.48 -22.45
N LEU A 783 -4.84 -21.58 -22.72
CA LEU A 783 -6.12 -21.53 -22.01
C LEU A 783 -7.03 -22.71 -22.42
N ALA A 784 -7.08 -23.02 -23.71
CA ALA A 784 -7.77 -24.20 -24.22
C ALA A 784 -7.20 -25.49 -23.63
N CYS A 785 -5.87 -25.60 -23.53
CA CYS A 785 -5.23 -26.74 -22.86
C CYS A 785 -5.51 -26.80 -21.37
N PHE A 786 -5.57 -25.66 -20.68
CA PHE A 786 -5.95 -25.64 -19.27
C PHE A 786 -7.34 -26.22 -19.05
N LEU A 787 -8.32 -25.80 -19.87
CA LEU A 787 -9.69 -26.29 -19.79
C LEU A 787 -9.76 -27.79 -20.13
N PHE A 788 -9.05 -28.24 -21.17
CA PHE A 788 -8.93 -29.65 -21.52
C PHE A 788 -8.42 -30.50 -20.34
N TYR A 789 -7.29 -30.13 -19.74
CA TYR A 789 -6.73 -30.86 -18.60
C TYR A 789 -7.58 -30.75 -17.33
N LYS A 790 -8.32 -29.65 -17.15
CA LYS A 790 -9.25 -29.46 -16.03
C LYS A 790 -10.46 -30.41 -16.12
N ASP A 791 -10.84 -30.80 -17.33
CA ASP A 791 -11.94 -31.73 -17.58
C ASP A 791 -11.50 -33.18 -17.80
N ALA A 792 -10.19 -33.42 -17.91
CA ALA A 792 -9.63 -34.76 -18.01
C ALA A 792 -9.87 -35.63 -16.77
N GLN A 793 -9.92 -36.95 -16.99
CA GLN A 793 -9.98 -37.95 -15.94
C GLN A 793 -8.58 -38.35 -15.45
N ILE A 794 -8.53 -38.83 -14.21
CA ILE A 794 -7.32 -39.16 -13.47
C ILE A 794 -7.02 -40.65 -13.63
N GLY A 795 -5.83 -41.00 -14.12
CA GLY A 795 -5.31 -42.37 -14.11
C GLY A 795 -5.05 -42.90 -12.70
N HIS A 796 -4.49 -44.10 -12.61
CA HIS A 796 -4.04 -44.66 -11.34
C HIS A 796 -2.76 -45.46 -11.55
N ASP A 797 -1.97 -45.58 -10.49
CA ASP A 797 -0.80 -46.44 -10.40
C ASP A 797 -1.00 -47.33 -9.16
N GLU A 798 -1.26 -48.63 -9.38
CA GLU A 798 -1.63 -49.54 -8.30
C GLU A 798 -0.53 -49.65 -7.24
N ILE A 799 0.73 -49.75 -7.67
CA ILE A 799 1.88 -49.94 -6.78
C ILE A 799 2.10 -48.66 -5.97
N HIS A 800 2.15 -47.52 -6.65
CA HIS A 800 2.37 -46.25 -5.99
C HIS A 800 1.25 -45.91 -4.99
N PHE A 801 -0.01 -46.16 -5.35
CA PHE A 801 -1.14 -45.84 -4.48
C PHE A 801 -1.13 -46.74 -3.23
N ALA A 802 -0.80 -48.02 -3.39
CA ALA A 802 -0.67 -48.96 -2.28
C ALA A 802 0.46 -48.54 -1.31
N GLU A 803 1.65 -48.24 -1.83
CA GLU A 803 2.79 -47.78 -1.01
C GLU A 803 2.50 -46.46 -0.30
N TRP A 804 1.88 -45.51 -1.00
CA TRP A 804 1.53 -44.22 -0.43
C TRP A 804 0.45 -44.34 0.65
N ALA A 805 -0.58 -45.16 0.43
CA ALA A 805 -1.62 -45.45 1.42
C ALA A 805 -1.04 -46.13 2.66
N ALA A 806 -0.21 -47.16 2.49
CA ALA A 806 0.44 -47.87 3.61
C ALA A 806 1.30 -46.93 4.46
N LYS A 807 2.07 -46.04 3.81
CA LYS A 807 2.86 -45.02 4.51
C LYS A 807 1.99 -44.08 5.34
N VAL A 808 0.95 -43.49 4.74
CA VAL A 808 0.07 -42.53 5.44
C VAL A 808 -0.68 -43.19 6.59
N LEU A 809 -1.16 -44.42 6.39
CA LEU A 809 -1.80 -45.22 7.45
C LEU A 809 -0.85 -45.48 8.63
N GLY A 810 0.41 -45.84 8.36
CA GLY A 810 1.44 -46.02 9.38
C GLY A 810 1.67 -44.76 10.21
N GLU A 811 1.86 -43.61 9.55
CA GLU A 811 2.06 -42.32 10.21
C GLU A 811 0.87 -41.91 11.09
N VAL A 812 -0.37 -42.13 10.61
CA VAL A 812 -1.58 -41.81 11.39
C VAL A 812 -1.75 -42.77 12.58
N LYS A 813 -1.39 -44.05 12.43
CA LYS A 813 -1.41 -45.04 13.51
C LYS A 813 -0.45 -44.65 14.64
N GLU A 814 0.77 -44.24 14.31
CA GLU A 814 1.76 -43.76 15.28
C GLU A 814 1.28 -42.49 16.00
N MET A 815 0.67 -41.56 15.25
CA MET A 815 0.12 -40.33 15.81
C MET A 815 -1.01 -40.59 16.80
N LYS A 816 -1.96 -41.49 16.48
CA LYS A 816 -3.05 -41.86 17.39
C LYS A 816 -2.55 -42.63 18.62
N SER A 817 -1.50 -43.44 18.45
CA SER A 817 -0.88 -44.18 19.56
C SER A 817 -0.16 -43.26 20.56
N SER A 818 0.49 -42.19 20.09
CA SER A 818 1.22 -41.23 20.93
C SER A 818 0.32 -40.19 21.61
N SER A 819 -0.81 -39.83 20.99
CA SER A 819 -1.77 -38.86 21.54
C SER A 819 -2.68 -39.40 22.65
N GLY A 820 -2.75 -40.72 22.83
CA GLY A 820 -3.44 -41.37 23.96
C GLY A 820 -2.89 -41.06 25.35
N SER A 821 -1.81 -40.28 25.48
CA SER A 821 -1.20 -39.90 26.78
C SER A 821 -1.35 -38.43 27.18
N ARG A 822 -1.96 -37.56 26.35
CA ARG A 822 -2.07 -36.12 26.63
C ARG A 822 -3.46 -35.57 26.30
N HIS A 823 -4.45 -35.91 27.11
CA HIS A 823 -5.60 -35.02 27.29
C HIS A 823 -5.25 -34.00 28.37
N THR A 824 -4.58 -32.91 27.96
CA THR A 824 -4.56 -31.69 28.75
C THR A 824 -5.67 -30.79 28.24
N ASP A 825 -6.75 -30.70 29.01
CA ASP A 825 -7.73 -29.64 28.92
C ASP A 825 -7.00 -28.29 29.05
N VAL A 826 -6.86 -27.58 27.94
CA VAL A 826 -6.54 -26.15 28.00
C VAL A 826 -7.85 -25.42 28.26
N ALA A 827 -8.20 -25.36 29.54
CA ALA A 827 -9.09 -24.33 30.07
C ALA A 827 -8.35 -22.99 30.02
N GLY A 828 -9.01 -21.94 29.50
CA GLY A 828 -8.48 -20.57 29.55
C GLY A 828 -8.37 -19.86 28.21
N SER A 829 -9.45 -19.83 27.43
CA SER A 829 -9.70 -18.71 26.52
C SER A 829 -11.15 -18.31 26.71
N SER A 830 -11.39 -17.07 27.13
CA SER A 830 -12.70 -16.43 27.13
C SER A 830 -13.14 -16.28 25.67
N ASN A 831 -13.65 -17.36 25.08
CA ASN A 831 -14.08 -17.37 23.69
C ASN A 831 -15.43 -16.61 23.62
N PRO A 832 -15.51 -15.44 22.96
CA PRO A 832 -16.71 -14.60 22.99
C PRO A 832 -17.91 -15.28 22.35
N CYS A 833 -17.65 -16.16 21.37
CA CYS A 833 -18.64 -17.00 20.70
C CYS A 833 -18.43 -18.46 21.11
N PRO A 834 -18.96 -18.88 22.26
CA PRO A 834 -18.85 -20.27 22.67
C PRO A 834 -19.55 -21.15 21.64
N CYS A 835 -18.82 -22.19 21.26
CA CYS A 835 -19.42 -23.43 20.82
C CYS A 835 -20.17 -24.03 22.01
N ASP A 836 -21.49 -24.17 21.89
CA ASP A 836 -22.22 -25.01 22.84
C ASP A 836 -21.56 -26.39 22.82
N ARG A 837 -21.04 -26.79 23.99
CA ARG A 837 -20.19 -27.98 24.15
C ARG A 837 -20.94 -29.28 23.90
#